data_AF-A0A7C3W7N9-F1
#
_entry.id   AF-A0A7C3W7N9-F1
#
_cell.length_a   1.000
_cell.length_b   1.000
_cell.length_c   1.000
_cell.angle_alpha   90.00
_cell.angle_beta   90.00
_cell.angle_gamma   90.00
#
_symmetry.space_group_name_H-M   'P 1'
#
loop_
_entity.id
_entity.type
_entity.pdbx_description
1 polymer ?
#
loop_
_entity_poly.entity_id
_entity_poly.type
_entity_poly.pdbx_seq_one_letter_code
_entity_poly.pdbx_strand_id
1 'polypeptide(L)'
;MGSQKNIAAFCLGLAVGSGLWAAETQSTSADAASPAGAGALSAEQLASLSEANDLFGLTKVWTFHLRIEPEAWETMAPVSLRRPGGPPQGEARPGEASARAPGPRGPDRRGPAPGGGPPFTGIDFPQAPATLEFAGKTYQPIGVRFKGNSSFRAAGNSLKRSLKLDFNKYQKGLKFYGLTKLNLNNNAMDPSQMREALGHAVFRQAGLPAPRTAFVRLLLTIPGRCERQYVGLYTLVEQVDERFLRLHFGTKKGLLLKPELPPGLAYFGSDWAAYERRYEPKTGVDSADAERVIALTRLVNEADENTFREQIGSFIDTDQCLRFFAVQTVLANMDSPLFTGHNFYLYLRPDSKRFWFIPWDLNETFGGFIGAGAPEQQVNLSISQPYAPGNRLLERLLAIPALRTSFRQQFVWLLATAFKQERLLADLAAIHAAIQPAALEDQLVPRAQFEENLTAESLSAARPTSGPSAEGGPPRPGRPGLPGLGAPKAPLKAFILGRVASIRSQLEGQAEGYVPRGRGFGPPGRPEPGPGFLLAPAVMRAADTNSDGTVSAAEFQSAWTVWFDRWDVDQSGRLDERKLADGLRPLLSPPLGREGPPPGEPPPGLDGPEPDRPLPPQEPPLDRRGEPPLALNGQRADRTGDGPRPLGPVVVFARDLARAADADRAEGVSREEWLKAVGAWFA
;
A
#
# COMPACT_ATOMS: atom_id res chain seq x y z
N MET A 1 -28.62 13.54 50.85
CA MET A 1 -29.29 12.22 50.71
C MET A 1 -30.19 12.28 49.50
N GLY A 2 -29.93 11.48 48.46
CA GLY A 2 -30.68 11.48 47.21
C GLY A 2 -29.97 10.63 46.17
N SER A 3 -30.26 9.34 46.17
CA SER A 3 -29.54 8.27 45.48
C SER A 3 -30.08 8.00 44.07
N GLN A 4 -29.12 7.69 43.18
CA GLN A 4 -29.19 6.85 41.98
C GLN A 4 -30.55 6.26 41.59
N LYS A 5 -31.05 6.65 40.40
CA LYS A 5 -31.83 5.77 39.51
C LYS A 5 -31.57 6.16 38.05
N ASN A 6 -31.10 5.21 37.25
CA ASN A 6 -31.36 4.99 35.81
C ASN A 6 -30.16 4.35 35.09
N ILE A 7 -29.88 3.09 35.41
CA ILE A 7 -29.20 2.14 34.52
C ILE A 7 -29.90 0.79 34.70
N ALA A 8 -30.84 0.44 33.81
CA ALA A 8 -31.29 -0.92 33.49
C ALA A 8 -32.55 -0.89 32.61
N ALA A 9 -32.39 -0.96 31.28
CA ALA A 9 -33.46 -1.36 30.37
C ALA A 9 -32.84 -1.81 29.04
N PHE A 10 -32.43 -3.08 28.94
CA PHE A 10 -32.62 -3.95 27.77
C PHE A 10 -32.02 -5.33 28.06
N CYS A 11 -32.84 -6.24 28.59
CA CYS A 11 -32.70 -7.70 28.53
C CYS A 11 -33.79 -8.34 29.40
N LEU A 12 -34.96 -8.71 28.83
CA LEU A 12 -35.56 -10.05 28.97
C LEU A 12 -36.88 -10.17 28.21
N GLY A 13 -37.04 -11.32 27.53
CA GLY A 13 -38.31 -11.96 27.18
C GLY A 13 -38.42 -12.28 25.69
N LEU A 14 -38.78 -13.47 25.23
CA LEU A 14 -39.10 -14.77 25.82
C LEU A 14 -39.06 -15.78 24.66
N ALA A 15 -38.56 -16.99 24.91
CA ALA A 15 -38.76 -18.15 24.04
C ALA A 15 -40.06 -18.86 24.44
N VAL A 16 -40.94 -19.19 23.48
CA VAL A 16 -41.71 -20.45 23.36
C VAL A 16 -42.35 -20.44 21.95
N GLY A 17 -42.22 -21.54 21.20
CA GLY A 17 -42.93 -21.72 19.94
C GLY A 17 -42.44 -22.90 19.10
N SER A 18 -42.54 -24.11 19.66
CA SER A 18 -42.32 -25.37 18.96
C SER A 18 -43.43 -25.61 17.94
N GLY A 19 -43.08 -25.95 16.70
CA GLY A 19 -44.03 -26.37 15.67
C GLY A 19 -43.34 -27.19 14.60
N LEU A 20 -43.54 -28.50 14.65
CA LEU A 20 -43.14 -29.49 13.65
C LEU A 20 -43.57 -29.09 12.25
N TRP A 21 -42.70 -29.19 11.25
CA TRP A 21 -43.05 -29.67 9.92
C TRP A 21 -41.88 -30.52 9.39
N ALA A 22 -42.13 -31.82 9.29
CA ALA A 22 -41.33 -32.76 8.52
C ALA A 22 -41.61 -32.53 7.03
N ALA A 23 -40.56 -32.59 6.20
CA ALA A 23 -40.71 -32.68 4.76
C ALA A 23 -39.78 -33.75 4.22
N GLU A 24 -40.39 -34.69 3.50
CA GLU A 24 -39.86 -35.92 2.96
C GLU A 24 -38.69 -35.70 2.00
N THR A 25 -37.66 -36.52 2.13
CA THR A 25 -36.65 -36.72 1.11
C THR A 25 -37.20 -37.62 0.00
N GLN A 26 -37.59 -37.02 -1.13
CA GLN A 26 -37.73 -37.76 -2.38
C GLN A 26 -36.44 -37.68 -3.19
N SER A 27 -35.86 -38.86 -3.39
CA SER A 27 -34.81 -39.15 -4.34
C SER A 27 -35.36 -39.08 -5.77
N THR A 28 -34.76 -38.26 -6.62
CA THR A 28 -34.84 -38.44 -8.08
C THR A 28 -33.45 -38.30 -8.67
N SER A 29 -33.01 -39.39 -9.29
CA SER A 29 -31.82 -39.53 -10.13
C SER A 29 -31.78 -38.46 -11.22
N ALA A 30 -30.63 -37.79 -11.36
CA ALA A 30 -30.34 -36.91 -12.49
C ALA A 30 -29.19 -37.50 -13.30
N ASP A 31 -29.52 -37.81 -14.56
CA ASP A 31 -28.61 -38.24 -15.61
C ASP A 31 -27.47 -37.25 -15.87
N ALA A 32 -26.33 -37.82 -16.23
CA ALA A 32 -25.11 -37.10 -16.57
C ALA A 32 -25.26 -36.31 -17.88
N ALA A 33 -25.03 -34.99 -17.81
CA ALA A 33 -24.80 -34.13 -18.96
C ALA A 33 -23.56 -33.23 -18.74
N SER A 34 -22.82 -33.03 -19.84
CA SER A 34 -21.49 -32.43 -20.00
C SER A 34 -21.18 -31.11 -19.23
N PRO A 35 -19.91 -30.82 -18.86
CA PRO A 35 -19.55 -29.84 -17.83
C PRO A 35 -19.44 -28.36 -18.28
N ALA A 36 -20.19 -27.90 -19.29
CA ALA A 36 -20.06 -26.53 -19.82
C ALA A 36 -20.95 -25.46 -19.14
N GLY A 37 -21.72 -25.81 -18.09
CA GLY A 37 -22.78 -24.93 -17.55
C GLY A 37 -22.71 -24.58 -16.07
N ALA A 38 -21.74 -25.06 -15.30
CA ALA A 38 -21.72 -24.84 -13.85
C ALA A 38 -21.20 -23.42 -13.53
N GLY A 39 -22.10 -22.51 -13.16
CA GLY A 39 -21.76 -21.19 -12.59
C GLY A 39 -22.23 -19.96 -13.39
N ALA A 40 -22.78 -20.14 -14.59
CA ALA A 40 -23.39 -19.04 -15.34
C ALA A 40 -24.83 -18.80 -14.87
N LEU A 41 -25.16 -17.55 -14.55
CA LEU A 41 -26.54 -17.16 -14.23
C LEU A 41 -27.46 -17.42 -15.44
N SER A 42 -28.69 -17.85 -15.18
CA SER A 42 -29.66 -18.19 -16.21
C SER A 42 -30.02 -16.97 -17.08
N ALA A 43 -30.54 -17.20 -18.28
CA ALA A 43 -31.02 -16.14 -19.16
C ALA A 43 -32.08 -15.25 -18.48
N GLU A 44 -32.92 -15.83 -17.63
CA GLU A 44 -33.90 -15.11 -16.81
C GLU A 44 -33.23 -14.23 -15.75
N GLN A 45 -32.19 -14.72 -15.07
CA GLN A 45 -31.43 -13.93 -14.10
C GLN A 45 -30.73 -12.75 -14.79
N LEU A 46 -30.21 -12.94 -16.00
CA LEU A 46 -29.63 -11.87 -16.81
C LEU A 46 -30.69 -10.86 -17.28
N ALA A 47 -31.89 -11.33 -17.64
CA ALA A 47 -33.02 -10.48 -18.03
C ALA A 47 -33.57 -9.65 -16.87
N SER A 48 -33.43 -10.13 -15.63
CA SER A 48 -33.87 -9.42 -14.41
C SER A 48 -32.95 -8.26 -13.98
N LEU A 49 -31.76 -8.14 -14.58
CA LEU A 49 -30.82 -7.06 -14.29
C LEU A 49 -31.39 -5.70 -14.71
N SER A 50 -31.68 -4.85 -13.74
CA SER A 50 -32.21 -3.51 -13.97
C SER A 50 -31.35 -2.42 -13.34
N GLU A 51 -30.80 -2.68 -12.15
CA GLU A 51 -30.12 -1.68 -11.32
C GLU A 51 -28.80 -2.21 -10.74
N ALA A 52 -28.00 -1.30 -10.17
CA ALA A 52 -26.69 -1.64 -9.59
C ALA A 52 -26.78 -2.73 -8.52
N ASN A 53 -27.88 -2.79 -7.77
CA ASN A 53 -28.10 -3.77 -6.71
C ASN A 53 -28.10 -5.21 -7.25
N ASP A 54 -28.57 -5.40 -8.47
CA ASP A 54 -28.73 -6.72 -9.08
C ASP A 54 -27.38 -7.29 -9.52
N LEU A 55 -26.34 -6.47 -9.63
CA LEU A 55 -24.99 -6.91 -10.01
C LEU A 55 -24.23 -7.59 -8.87
N PHE A 56 -24.50 -7.24 -7.63
CA PHE A 56 -23.67 -7.67 -6.50
C PHE A 56 -24.31 -8.82 -5.71
N GLY A 57 -23.46 -9.66 -5.12
CA GLY A 57 -23.84 -10.83 -4.35
C GLY A 57 -22.66 -11.80 -4.20
N LEU A 58 -22.57 -12.45 -3.04
CA LEU A 58 -21.43 -13.32 -2.71
C LEU A 58 -21.31 -14.56 -3.61
N THR A 59 -22.40 -15.01 -4.23
CA THR A 59 -22.39 -16.18 -5.12
C THR A 59 -22.59 -15.81 -6.58
N LYS A 60 -22.64 -14.51 -6.92
CA LYS A 60 -22.86 -14.07 -8.29
C LYS A 60 -21.57 -14.12 -9.09
N VAL A 61 -21.57 -14.91 -10.16
CA VAL A 61 -20.46 -15.02 -11.12
C VAL A 61 -20.96 -14.55 -12.48
N TRP A 62 -20.36 -13.48 -12.98
CA TRP A 62 -20.68 -12.88 -14.27
C TRP A 62 -19.64 -13.26 -15.31
N THR A 63 -20.01 -13.26 -16.59
CA THR A 63 -19.05 -13.34 -17.70
C THR A 63 -18.98 -12.00 -18.41
N PHE A 64 -17.81 -11.37 -18.38
CA PHE A 64 -17.53 -10.13 -19.10
C PHE A 64 -16.69 -10.48 -20.32
N HIS A 65 -17.01 -9.92 -21.48
CA HIS A 65 -16.13 -9.95 -22.63
C HIS A 65 -15.61 -8.55 -22.91
N LEU A 66 -14.31 -8.36 -22.72
CA LEU A 66 -13.62 -7.10 -22.91
C LEU A 66 -12.78 -7.19 -24.17
N ARG A 67 -13.01 -6.26 -25.10
CA ARG A 67 -12.19 -6.10 -26.30
C ARG A 67 -11.37 -4.83 -26.20
N ILE A 68 -10.06 -4.94 -26.43
CA ILE A 68 -9.10 -3.85 -26.36
C ILE A 68 -8.23 -3.90 -27.60
N GLU A 69 -8.14 -2.79 -28.33
CA GLU A 69 -7.25 -2.72 -29.51
C GLU A 69 -5.77 -2.83 -29.08
N PRO A 70 -4.87 -3.40 -29.90
CA PRO A 70 -3.49 -3.69 -29.48
C PRO A 70 -2.72 -2.45 -29.02
N GLU A 71 -2.86 -1.33 -29.72
CA GLU A 71 -2.24 -0.06 -29.33
C GLU A 71 -2.82 0.44 -28.01
N ALA A 72 -4.14 0.30 -27.82
CA ALA A 72 -4.81 0.67 -26.57
C ALA A 72 -4.26 -0.15 -25.39
N TRP A 73 -4.03 -1.45 -25.56
CA TRP A 73 -3.42 -2.31 -24.56
C TRP A 73 -2.01 -1.85 -24.15
N GLU A 74 -1.15 -1.59 -25.13
CA GLU A 74 0.21 -1.08 -24.88
C GLU A 74 0.18 0.30 -24.21
N THR A 75 -0.77 1.15 -24.61
CA THR A 75 -0.93 2.48 -24.02
C THR A 75 -1.48 2.45 -22.59
N MET A 76 -1.83 1.30 -22.01
CA MET A 76 -2.13 1.19 -20.58
C MET A 76 -0.89 0.86 -19.74
N ALA A 77 0.23 0.44 -20.35
CA ALA A 77 1.47 0.20 -19.62
C ALA A 77 1.94 1.49 -18.92
N PRO A 78 2.47 1.38 -17.69
CA PRO A 78 2.74 2.56 -16.86
C PRO A 78 3.84 3.43 -17.45
N VAL A 79 3.69 4.74 -17.27
CA VAL A 79 4.56 5.75 -17.90
C VAL A 79 6.01 5.61 -17.45
N SER A 80 6.26 5.21 -16.20
CA SER A 80 7.61 4.96 -15.67
C SER A 80 8.33 3.75 -16.28
N LEU A 81 7.60 2.84 -16.94
CA LEU A 81 8.19 1.70 -17.67
C LEU A 81 8.33 1.99 -19.18
N ARG A 82 7.91 3.17 -19.66
CA ARG A 82 8.11 3.59 -21.05
C ARG A 82 9.47 4.27 -21.20
N ARG A 83 10.46 3.59 -21.79
CA ARG A 83 11.66 4.26 -22.29
C ARG A 83 11.28 5.11 -23.52
N PRO A 84 11.79 6.35 -23.66
CA PRO A 84 11.67 7.08 -24.92
C PRO A 84 12.37 6.29 -26.04
N GLY A 85 11.62 5.78 -27.01
CA GLY A 85 12.15 5.21 -28.25
C GLY A 85 12.64 3.76 -28.21
N GLY A 86 12.27 2.94 -27.22
CA GLY A 86 12.56 1.50 -27.21
C GLY A 86 11.29 0.65 -27.27
N PRO A 87 11.30 -0.55 -27.90
CA PRO A 87 10.14 -1.43 -27.89
C PRO A 87 9.81 -1.90 -26.46
N PRO A 88 8.53 -2.25 -26.18
CA PRO A 88 8.11 -2.70 -24.87
C PRO A 88 8.86 -3.98 -24.47
N GLN A 89 9.37 -4.01 -23.24
CA GLN A 89 9.99 -5.22 -22.67
C GLN A 89 8.90 -6.24 -22.39
N GLY A 90 8.77 -7.20 -23.31
CA GLY A 90 7.80 -8.28 -23.20
C GLY A 90 7.87 -9.27 -24.34
N GLU A 91 9.04 -9.47 -24.96
CA GLU A 91 9.34 -10.57 -25.89
C GLU A 91 10.84 -10.50 -26.22
N ALA A 92 11.66 -11.28 -25.53
CA ALA A 92 13.04 -11.49 -25.97
C ALA A 92 13.00 -12.51 -27.12
N ARG A 93 13.17 -12.06 -28.37
CA ARG A 93 13.54 -12.95 -29.46
C ARG A 93 15.03 -13.30 -29.30
N PRO A 94 15.42 -14.58 -29.32
CA PRO A 94 16.82 -14.97 -29.16
C PRO A 94 17.59 -14.69 -30.45
N GLY A 95 18.66 -13.91 -30.32
CA GLY A 95 19.70 -13.76 -31.34
C GLY A 95 19.48 -12.61 -32.31
N GLU A 96 20.02 -11.44 -31.99
CA GLU A 96 20.70 -10.58 -32.97
C GLU A 96 21.42 -9.45 -32.23
N ALA A 97 22.74 -9.54 -32.19
CA ALA A 97 23.61 -8.44 -31.80
C ALA A 97 23.77 -7.53 -33.01
N SER A 98 23.44 -6.24 -32.89
CA SER A 98 23.86 -5.25 -33.87
C SER A 98 24.11 -3.90 -33.20
N ALA A 99 25.35 -3.44 -33.37
CA ALA A 99 25.89 -2.18 -32.91
C ALA A 99 25.32 -1.01 -33.73
N ARG A 100 25.04 0.13 -33.07
CA ARG A 100 24.95 1.42 -33.79
C ARG A 100 25.32 2.62 -32.92
N ALA A 101 26.13 3.50 -33.55
CA ALA A 101 26.77 4.70 -33.01
C ALA A 101 25.80 5.86 -32.69
N PRO A 102 26.19 6.83 -31.84
CA PRO A 102 25.34 7.96 -31.48
C PRO A 102 25.41 9.12 -32.49
N GLY A 103 24.25 9.61 -32.93
CA GLY A 103 24.09 10.85 -33.70
C GLY A 103 23.59 12.03 -32.84
N PRO A 104 23.66 13.28 -33.34
CA PRO A 104 23.68 14.50 -32.54
C PRO A 104 22.31 14.98 -32.03
N ARG A 105 22.34 15.70 -30.91
CA ARG A 105 21.19 16.32 -30.22
C ARG A 105 20.69 17.56 -30.97
N GLY A 106 19.37 17.63 -31.19
CA GLY A 106 18.64 18.85 -31.54
C GLY A 106 17.82 19.39 -30.35
N PRO A 107 17.47 20.68 -30.31
CA PRO A 107 17.08 21.36 -29.08
C PRO A 107 15.55 21.43 -28.85
N ASP A 108 15.24 21.58 -27.56
CA ASP A 108 14.12 22.32 -26.97
C ASP A 108 12.67 21.77 -27.08
N ARG A 109 12.21 21.13 -25.99
CA ARG A 109 10.80 21.15 -25.58
C ARG A 109 10.71 21.35 -24.06
N ARG A 110 10.12 22.49 -23.70
CA ARG A 110 9.86 22.98 -22.34
C ARG A 110 9.22 21.90 -21.46
N GLY A 111 9.87 21.58 -20.34
CA GLY A 111 9.36 20.67 -19.30
C GLY A 111 8.41 21.36 -18.31
N PRO A 112 7.66 20.59 -17.51
CA PRO A 112 6.81 21.12 -16.44
C PRO A 112 7.65 21.61 -15.25
N ALA A 113 7.08 22.58 -14.51
CA ALA A 113 7.69 23.36 -13.43
C ALA A 113 8.33 22.54 -12.28
N PRO A 114 9.33 23.11 -11.56
CA PRO A 114 10.04 22.43 -10.49
C PRO A 114 9.21 22.42 -9.19
N GLY A 115 8.91 21.23 -8.67
CA GLY A 115 8.19 21.06 -7.39
C GLY A 115 7.67 19.65 -7.12
N GLY A 116 7.64 18.77 -8.12
CA GLY A 116 7.20 17.38 -7.97
C GLY A 116 8.31 16.45 -7.50
N GLY A 117 8.46 16.25 -6.18
CA GLY A 117 9.20 15.09 -5.67
C GLY A 117 8.57 13.77 -6.19
N PRO A 118 9.36 12.70 -6.37
CA PRO A 118 8.89 11.46 -7.03
C PRO A 118 7.66 10.87 -6.33
N PRO A 119 6.71 10.23 -7.06
CA PRO A 119 5.46 9.66 -6.55
C PRO A 119 5.67 8.76 -5.32
N PHE A 120 4.70 8.79 -4.38
CA PHE A 120 4.76 8.04 -3.14
C PHE A 120 4.13 6.74 -3.60
N THR A 121 4.99 5.79 -3.93
CA THR A 121 4.74 4.36 -4.19
C THR A 121 3.70 3.95 -5.25
N GLY A 122 2.88 4.85 -5.80
CA GLY A 122 1.83 4.56 -6.78
C GLY A 122 2.33 4.55 -8.22
N ILE A 123 2.03 3.48 -8.95
CA ILE A 123 2.25 3.40 -10.39
C ILE A 123 1.12 4.16 -11.10
N ASP A 124 1.47 5.11 -11.96
CA ASP A 124 0.49 5.81 -12.79
C ASP A 124 0.15 5.00 -14.04
N PHE A 125 -1.15 4.77 -14.25
CA PHE A 125 -1.68 3.97 -15.34
C PHE A 125 -2.61 4.80 -16.22
N PRO A 126 -2.19 5.12 -17.45
CA PRO A 126 -3.06 5.76 -18.45
C PRO A 126 -4.31 4.93 -18.75
N GLN A 127 -5.39 5.63 -19.08
CA GLN A 127 -6.63 5.01 -19.59
C GLN A 127 -6.62 4.93 -21.11
N ALA A 128 -7.14 3.83 -21.64
CA ALA A 128 -7.30 3.57 -23.05
C ALA A 128 -8.77 3.21 -23.38
N PRO A 129 -9.22 3.37 -24.64
CA PRO A 129 -10.56 2.96 -25.06
C PRO A 129 -10.68 1.43 -25.14
N ALA A 130 -11.86 0.93 -24.79
CA ALA A 130 -12.23 -0.48 -24.93
C ALA A 130 -13.73 -0.65 -25.18
N THR A 131 -14.12 -1.87 -25.50
CA THR A 131 -15.51 -2.32 -25.62
C THR A 131 -15.79 -3.39 -24.57
N LEU A 132 -16.86 -3.22 -23.80
CA LEU A 132 -17.37 -4.26 -22.91
C LEU A 132 -18.67 -4.83 -23.47
N GLU A 133 -18.72 -6.14 -23.64
CA GLU A 133 -19.94 -6.92 -23.88
C GLU A 133 -20.36 -7.61 -22.57
N PHE A 134 -21.61 -7.39 -22.17
CA PHE A 134 -22.18 -8.00 -20.98
C PHE A 134 -23.70 -8.12 -21.11
N ALA A 135 -24.26 -9.30 -20.79
CA ALA A 135 -25.70 -9.58 -20.81
C ALA A 135 -26.38 -9.16 -22.14
N GLY A 136 -25.75 -9.46 -23.28
CA GLY A 136 -26.24 -9.09 -24.62
C GLY A 136 -26.16 -7.59 -24.96
N LYS A 137 -25.63 -6.75 -24.06
CA LYS A 137 -25.43 -5.31 -24.28
C LYS A 137 -23.95 -5.00 -24.54
N THR A 138 -23.72 -4.03 -25.40
CA THR A 138 -22.38 -3.52 -25.73
C THR A 138 -22.21 -2.10 -25.20
N TYR A 139 -21.11 -1.86 -24.49
CA TYR A 139 -20.71 -0.57 -23.95
C TYR A 139 -19.42 -0.13 -24.62
N GLN A 140 -19.46 0.92 -25.45
CA GLN A 140 -18.32 1.43 -26.19
C GLN A 140 -18.49 2.92 -26.56
N PRO A 141 -17.40 3.72 -26.57
CA PRO A 141 -16.11 3.43 -25.97
C PRO A 141 -16.14 3.63 -24.44
N ILE A 142 -15.64 2.65 -23.70
CA ILE A 142 -15.39 2.80 -22.26
C ILE A 142 -13.90 3.06 -22.02
N GLY A 143 -13.57 3.73 -20.92
CA GLY A 143 -12.20 3.81 -20.41
C GLY A 143 -11.81 2.54 -19.69
N VAL A 144 -10.63 2.00 -19.99
CA VAL A 144 -10.00 0.91 -19.24
C VAL A 144 -8.59 1.34 -18.85
N ARG A 145 -8.14 0.95 -17.65
CA ARG A 145 -6.73 1.05 -17.25
C ARG A 145 -6.35 -0.08 -16.32
N PHE A 146 -5.05 -0.39 -16.27
CA PHE A 146 -4.51 -1.18 -15.18
C PHE A 146 -4.63 -0.46 -13.84
N LYS A 147 -4.55 -1.24 -12.75
CA LYS A 147 -4.48 -0.71 -11.39
C LYS A 147 -3.67 -1.62 -10.47
N GLY A 148 -3.38 -1.09 -9.28
CA GLY A 148 -2.69 -1.79 -8.21
C GLY A 148 -1.17 -1.65 -8.33
N ASN A 149 -0.47 -1.90 -7.22
CA ASN A 149 0.98 -1.88 -7.18
C ASN A 149 1.51 -3.32 -7.15
N SER A 150 1.37 -3.99 -6.00
CA SER A 150 1.78 -5.37 -5.78
C SER A 150 1.06 -6.34 -6.72
N SER A 151 -0.27 -6.24 -6.85
CA SER A 151 -1.07 -7.12 -7.72
C SER A 151 -0.78 -6.93 -9.22
N PHE A 152 -0.33 -5.73 -9.62
CA PHE A 152 0.11 -5.48 -11.00
C PHE A 152 1.47 -6.13 -11.28
N ARG A 153 2.42 -5.97 -10.35
CA ARG A 153 3.76 -6.59 -10.43
C ARG A 153 3.69 -8.12 -10.36
N ALA A 154 2.85 -8.65 -9.47
CA ALA A 154 2.59 -10.09 -9.32
C ALA A 154 2.08 -10.72 -10.62
N ALA A 155 1.23 -10.01 -11.36
CA ALA A 155 0.73 -10.44 -12.67
C ALA A 155 1.60 -9.97 -13.85
N GLY A 156 2.85 -9.56 -13.59
CA GLY A 156 3.80 -8.91 -14.51
C GLY A 156 3.94 -9.53 -15.90
N ASN A 157 3.75 -10.85 -16.01
CA ASN A 157 3.95 -11.63 -17.24
C ASN A 157 2.65 -12.30 -17.73
N SER A 158 1.49 -11.85 -17.26
CA SER A 158 0.19 -12.43 -17.61
C SER A 158 -0.75 -11.39 -18.25
N LEU A 159 -1.69 -11.87 -19.06
CA LEU A 159 -2.85 -11.10 -19.50
C LEU A 159 -3.81 -10.79 -18.33
N LYS A 160 -3.70 -11.51 -17.21
CA LYS A 160 -4.53 -11.35 -16.02
C LYS A 160 -4.16 -10.12 -15.19
N ARG A 161 -4.52 -8.92 -15.66
CA ARG A 161 -4.24 -7.65 -14.97
C ARG A 161 -5.43 -7.16 -14.18
N SER A 162 -5.20 -6.59 -12.99
CA SER A 162 -6.25 -5.83 -12.32
C SER A 162 -6.66 -4.62 -13.17
N LEU A 163 -7.96 -4.44 -13.38
CA LEU A 163 -8.52 -3.42 -14.27
C LEU A 163 -9.45 -2.47 -13.54
N LYS A 164 -9.52 -1.24 -14.03
CA LYS A 164 -10.59 -0.30 -13.71
C LYS A 164 -11.31 0.08 -14.99
N LEU A 165 -12.62 -0.08 -15.00
CA LEU A 165 -13.50 0.33 -16.09
C LEU A 165 -14.15 1.67 -15.74
N ASP A 166 -14.19 2.60 -16.69
CA ASP A 166 -14.80 3.93 -16.58
C ASP A 166 -15.70 4.18 -17.79
N PHE A 167 -17.00 3.95 -17.60
CA PHE A 167 -18.01 4.07 -18.65
C PHE A 167 -18.20 5.52 -19.09
N ASN A 168 -17.88 6.49 -18.23
CA ASN A 168 -18.10 7.91 -18.48
C ASN A 168 -16.86 8.66 -18.96
N LYS A 169 -15.77 7.95 -19.27
CA LYS A 169 -14.50 8.55 -19.70
C LYS A 169 -14.63 9.23 -21.07
N TYR A 170 -15.14 8.51 -22.06
CA TYR A 170 -15.23 8.97 -23.45
C TYR A 170 -16.64 9.37 -23.85
N GLN A 171 -17.67 8.81 -23.20
CA GLN A 171 -19.06 9.17 -23.42
C GLN A 171 -19.70 9.63 -22.11
N LYS A 172 -19.96 10.93 -21.96
CA LYS A 172 -20.65 11.46 -20.79
C LYS A 172 -22.09 10.91 -20.73
N GLY A 173 -22.48 10.41 -19.55
CA GLY A 173 -23.82 9.90 -19.31
C GLY A 173 -23.97 8.39 -19.48
N LEU A 174 -23.00 7.71 -20.10
CA LEU A 174 -23.01 6.25 -20.21
C LEU A 174 -22.87 5.60 -18.82
N LYS A 175 -23.84 4.75 -18.49
CA LYS A 175 -23.89 4.04 -17.20
C LYS A 175 -23.97 2.54 -17.43
N PHE A 176 -23.35 1.80 -16.54
CA PHE A 176 -23.47 0.36 -16.42
C PHE A 176 -24.38 0.06 -15.22
N TYR A 177 -25.66 -0.20 -15.48
CA TYR A 177 -26.69 -0.44 -14.45
C TYR A 177 -26.64 0.61 -13.32
N GLY A 178 -26.63 1.90 -13.68
CA GLY A 178 -26.55 3.03 -12.73
C GLY A 178 -25.15 3.41 -12.27
N LEU A 179 -24.16 2.54 -12.44
CA LEU A 179 -22.74 2.78 -12.10
C LEU A 179 -21.98 3.41 -13.26
N THR A 180 -20.85 4.05 -12.96
CA THR A 180 -19.97 4.62 -14.00
C THR A 180 -18.56 4.09 -13.95
N LYS A 181 -18.20 3.42 -12.86
CA LYS A 181 -16.89 2.83 -12.66
C LYS A 181 -17.03 1.48 -12.00
N LEU A 182 -16.20 0.53 -12.42
CA LEU A 182 -16.07 -0.79 -11.81
C LEU A 182 -14.59 -1.10 -11.59
N ASN A 183 -14.29 -1.87 -10.55
CA ASN A 183 -12.95 -2.37 -10.29
C ASN A 183 -12.96 -3.89 -10.41
N LEU A 184 -12.07 -4.43 -11.24
CA LEU A 184 -11.86 -5.86 -11.41
C LEU A 184 -10.50 -6.23 -10.79
N ASN A 185 -10.53 -6.87 -9.63
CA ASN A 185 -9.34 -7.28 -8.89
C ASN A 185 -8.93 -8.69 -9.31
N ASN A 186 -7.68 -8.88 -9.70
CA ASN A 186 -7.21 -10.13 -10.31
C ASN A 186 -6.90 -11.27 -9.31
N ASN A 187 -7.10 -11.05 -8.01
CA ASN A 187 -6.85 -12.04 -6.96
C ASN A 187 -5.43 -12.64 -6.98
N ALA A 188 -4.43 -11.94 -7.55
CA ALA A 188 -3.10 -12.51 -7.79
C ALA A 188 -2.34 -12.91 -6.50
N MET A 189 -2.69 -12.27 -5.37
CA MET A 189 -2.10 -12.55 -4.06
C MET A 189 -3.09 -13.29 -3.14
N ASP A 190 -4.24 -13.74 -3.66
CA ASP A 190 -5.26 -14.41 -2.86
C ASP A 190 -5.45 -15.86 -3.36
N PRO A 191 -4.82 -16.85 -2.71
CA PRO A 191 -4.95 -18.25 -3.11
C PRO A 191 -6.36 -18.82 -2.89
N SER A 192 -7.23 -18.11 -2.16
CA SER A 192 -8.63 -18.50 -2.03
C SER A 192 -9.50 -17.90 -3.15
N GLN A 193 -9.05 -16.79 -3.74
CA GLN A 193 -9.86 -15.91 -4.59
C GLN A 193 -11.14 -15.35 -3.92
N MET A 194 -11.31 -15.48 -2.59
CA MET A 194 -12.53 -15.18 -1.85
C MET A 194 -12.35 -14.10 -0.76
N ARG A 195 -11.11 -13.77 -0.36
CA ARG A 195 -10.82 -12.93 0.83
C ARG A 195 -11.51 -11.58 0.76
N GLU A 196 -11.41 -10.89 -0.37
CA GLU A 196 -11.95 -9.54 -0.53
C GLU A 196 -13.49 -9.54 -0.48
N ALA A 197 -14.14 -10.53 -1.08
CA ALA A 197 -15.59 -10.66 -1.05
C ALA A 197 -16.11 -10.92 0.37
N LEU A 198 -15.49 -11.85 1.09
CA LEU A 198 -15.82 -12.15 2.49
C LEU A 198 -15.52 -10.97 3.41
N GLY A 199 -14.36 -10.33 3.28
CA GLY A 199 -13.96 -9.17 4.08
C GLY A 199 -14.98 -8.04 3.96
N HIS A 200 -15.36 -7.66 2.74
CA HIS A 200 -16.40 -6.65 2.54
C HIS A 200 -17.77 -7.08 3.08
N ALA A 201 -18.12 -8.37 3.01
CA ALA A 201 -19.35 -8.88 3.61
C ALA A 201 -19.39 -8.68 5.12
N VAL A 202 -18.30 -8.98 5.83
CA VAL A 202 -18.20 -8.79 7.29
C VAL A 202 -18.39 -7.32 7.65
N PHE A 203 -17.77 -6.38 6.93
CA PHE A 203 -17.99 -4.95 7.15
C PHE A 203 -19.46 -4.55 6.99
N ARG A 204 -20.12 -4.99 5.92
CA ARG A 204 -21.55 -4.69 5.69
C ARG A 204 -22.44 -5.32 6.76
N GLN A 205 -22.16 -6.56 7.16
CA GLN A 205 -22.87 -7.26 8.24
C GLN A 205 -22.64 -6.58 9.61
N ALA A 206 -21.51 -5.89 9.79
CA ALA A 206 -21.24 -5.05 10.95
C ALA A 206 -21.97 -3.68 10.92
N GLY A 207 -22.79 -3.43 9.89
CA GLY A 207 -23.51 -2.17 9.70
C GLY A 207 -22.59 -1.01 9.26
N LEU A 208 -21.41 -1.30 8.73
CA LEU A 208 -20.49 -0.30 8.20
C LEU A 208 -20.67 -0.16 6.68
N PRO A 209 -20.58 1.07 6.14
CA PRO A 209 -20.56 1.27 4.69
C PRO A 209 -19.30 0.62 4.13
N ALA A 210 -19.49 -0.32 3.20
CA ALA A 210 -18.39 -1.00 2.52
C ALA A 210 -18.81 -1.41 1.10
N PRO A 211 -17.86 -1.38 0.14
CA PRO A 211 -18.11 -1.82 -1.23
C PRO A 211 -18.86 -3.15 -1.31
N ARG A 212 -19.84 -3.22 -2.22
CA ARG A 212 -20.44 -4.49 -2.62
C ARG A 212 -19.53 -5.24 -3.58
N THR A 213 -19.64 -6.57 -3.59
CA THR A 213 -18.78 -7.45 -4.37
C THR A 213 -19.57 -8.50 -5.15
N ALA A 214 -18.97 -8.98 -6.24
CA ALA A 214 -19.38 -10.15 -7.02
C ALA A 214 -18.13 -10.73 -7.71
N PHE A 215 -18.29 -11.77 -8.52
CA PHE A 215 -17.21 -12.38 -9.28
C PHE A 215 -17.41 -12.20 -10.78
N VAL A 216 -16.31 -12.15 -11.53
CA VAL A 216 -16.30 -11.99 -12.98
C VAL A 216 -15.32 -12.97 -13.61
N ARG A 217 -15.83 -13.85 -14.47
CA ARG A 217 -15.06 -14.52 -15.51
C ARG A 217 -14.76 -13.51 -16.61
N LEU A 218 -13.50 -13.16 -16.80
CA LEU A 218 -13.11 -12.20 -17.83
C LEU A 218 -12.61 -12.93 -19.08
N LEU A 219 -13.32 -12.70 -20.19
CA LEU A 219 -12.89 -13.03 -21.53
C LEU A 219 -12.25 -11.79 -22.15
N LEU A 220 -11.07 -11.94 -22.77
CA LEU A 220 -10.31 -10.85 -23.36
C LEU A 220 -10.10 -11.11 -24.86
N THR A 221 -10.33 -10.07 -25.64
CA THR A 221 -9.95 -10.01 -27.05
C THR A 221 -8.97 -8.87 -27.26
N ILE A 222 -7.79 -9.20 -27.76
CA ILE A 222 -6.81 -8.24 -28.29
C ILE A 222 -6.49 -8.71 -29.72
N PRO A 223 -6.98 -8.02 -30.76
CA PRO A 223 -6.78 -8.43 -32.15
C PRO A 223 -5.34 -8.78 -32.47
N GLY A 224 -5.13 -9.92 -33.12
CA GLY A 224 -3.79 -10.43 -33.43
C GLY A 224 -2.99 -10.98 -32.24
N ARG A 225 -3.52 -10.97 -31.02
CA ARG A 225 -2.89 -11.58 -29.83
C ARG A 225 -3.75 -12.65 -29.18
N CYS A 226 -5.02 -12.36 -28.92
CA CYS A 226 -5.98 -13.32 -28.38
C CYS A 226 -7.41 -12.98 -28.80
N GLU A 227 -8.24 -14.01 -28.99
CA GLU A 227 -9.65 -13.86 -29.35
C GLU A 227 -10.50 -14.55 -28.28
N ARG A 228 -11.34 -13.77 -27.59
CA ARG A 228 -12.29 -14.22 -26.56
C ARG A 228 -11.67 -15.18 -25.53
N GLN A 229 -10.40 -14.97 -25.20
CA GLN A 229 -9.64 -15.84 -24.32
C GLN A 229 -10.04 -15.61 -22.86
N TYR A 230 -10.34 -16.68 -22.12
CA TYR A 230 -10.47 -16.59 -20.68
C TYR A 230 -9.12 -16.24 -20.03
N VAL A 231 -9.08 -15.10 -19.35
CA VAL A 231 -7.86 -14.61 -18.67
C VAL A 231 -7.91 -14.77 -17.15
N GLY A 232 -9.02 -15.26 -16.60
CA GLY A 232 -9.14 -15.61 -15.19
C GLY A 232 -10.40 -15.08 -14.49
N LEU A 233 -10.53 -15.47 -13.23
CA LEU A 233 -11.56 -15.02 -12.31
C LEU A 233 -11.09 -13.76 -11.58
N TYR A 234 -12.00 -12.80 -11.49
CA TYR A 234 -11.80 -11.52 -10.85
C TYR A 234 -12.84 -11.29 -9.76
N THR A 235 -12.46 -10.56 -8.72
CA THR A 235 -13.42 -9.95 -7.79
C THR A 235 -13.86 -8.61 -8.37
N LEU A 236 -15.16 -8.47 -8.65
CA LEU A 236 -15.79 -7.20 -8.99
C LEU A 236 -16.05 -6.43 -7.69
N VAL A 237 -15.46 -5.25 -7.56
CA VAL A 237 -15.58 -4.39 -6.36
C VAL A 237 -16.23 -3.06 -6.74
N GLU A 238 -17.28 -2.71 -6.03
CA GLU A 238 -17.96 -1.42 -6.16
C GLU A 238 -16.98 -0.25 -5.93
N GLN A 239 -17.05 0.76 -6.79
CA GLN A 239 -16.25 1.96 -6.61
C GLN A 239 -16.83 2.82 -5.48
N VAL A 240 -15.98 3.18 -4.50
CA VAL A 240 -16.29 4.25 -3.54
C VAL A 240 -16.18 5.59 -4.27
N ASP A 241 -17.33 6.19 -4.60
CA ASP A 241 -17.48 7.50 -5.22
C ASP A 241 -18.79 8.18 -4.75
N GLU A 242 -19.18 9.29 -5.37
CA GLU A 242 -20.42 10.01 -5.08
C GLU A 242 -21.71 9.16 -5.11
N ARG A 243 -21.75 8.05 -5.87
CA ARG A 243 -22.91 7.14 -5.90
C ARG A 243 -22.93 6.25 -4.69
N PHE A 244 -21.76 5.73 -4.30
CA PHE A 244 -21.59 5.01 -3.05
C PHE A 244 -22.01 5.90 -1.88
N LEU A 245 -21.57 7.17 -1.87
CA LEU A 245 -21.96 8.12 -0.83
C LEU A 245 -23.49 8.31 -0.79
N ARG A 246 -24.12 8.51 -1.95
CA ARG A 246 -25.58 8.66 -2.03
C ARG A 246 -26.32 7.43 -1.52
N LEU A 247 -25.84 6.22 -1.86
CA LEU A 247 -26.46 4.97 -1.43
C LEU A 247 -26.38 4.78 0.08
N HIS A 248 -25.24 5.09 0.70
CA HIS A 248 -24.98 4.80 2.11
C HIS A 248 -25.30 5.95 3.06
N PHE A 249 -25.31 7.19 2.59
CA PHE A 249 -25.45 8.40 3.41
C PHE A 249 -26.58 9.32 2.93
N GLY A 250 -27.31 8.96 1.87
CA GLY A 250 -28.39 9.78 1.30
C GLY A 250 -27.91 11.04 0.58
N THR A 251 -26.61 11.27 0.48
CA THR A 251 -26.02 12.47 -0.16
C THR A 251 -24.77 12.14 -0.94
N LYS A 252 -24.52 12.89 -2.01
CA LYS A 252 -23.26 12.83 -2.78
C LYS A 252 -22.20 13.85 -2.33
N LYS A 253 -22.54 14.72 -1.37
CA LYS A 253 -21.69 15.82 -0.89
C LYS A 253 -20.73 15.34 0.21
N GLY A 254 -19.77 16.19 0.57
CA GLY A 254 -18.75 15.95 1.60
C GLY A 254 -17.39 15.66 0.97
N LEU A 255 -16.36 15.61 1.82
CA LEU A 255 -14.98 15.37 1.38
C LEU A 255 -14.65 13.88 1.51
N LEU A 256 -14.42 13.22 0.37
CA LEU A 256 -13.95 11.84 0.30
C LEU A 256 -12.45 11.82 0.03
N LEU A 257 -11.68 11.23 0.94
CA LEU A 257 -10.23 11.08 0.86
C LEU A 257 -9.87 9.61 0.76
N LYS A 258 -8.74 9.29 0.12
CA LYS A 258 -8.14 7.95 0.12
C LYS A 258 -6.69 8.06 0.62
N PRO A 259 -6.46 7.99 1.94
CA PRO A 259 -5.12 8.17 2.46
C PRO A 259 -4.14 7.07 2.03
N GLU A 260 -2.91 7.48 1.72
CA GLU A 260 -1.82 6.66 1.19
C GLU A 260 -0.62 6.74 2.15
N LEU A 261 -0.57 5.82 3.11
CA LEU A 261 0.51 5.67 4.10
C LEU A 261 0.72 6.85 5.08
N PRO A 262 -0.33 7.43 5.71
CA PRO A 262 -0.16 8.15 6.97
C PRO A 262 -0.56 7.28 8.18
N PRO A 263 0.32 6.39 8.69
CA PRO A 263 0.05 5.67 9.94
C PRO A 263 -0.39 6.63 11.03
N GLY A 264 -1.47 6.29 11.74
CA GLY A 264 -1.99 7.11 12.83
C GLY A 264 -2.46 8.51 12.45
N LEU A 265 -2.80 8.79 11.18
CA LEU A 265 -3.23 10.11 10.69
C LEU A 265 -2.19 11.21 10.98
N ALA A 266 -0.93 10.98 10.59
CA ALA A 266 0.18 11.91 10.79
C ALA A 266 -0.14 13.37 10.38
N TYR A 267 0.40 14.31 11.14
CA TYR A 267 0.30 15.75 10.92
C TYR A 267 1.46 16.25 10.04
N PHE A 268 1.14 17.09 9.05
CA PHE A 268 2.09 17.59 8.04
C PHE A 268 2.19 19.12 8.01
N GLY A 269 1.86 19.78 9.13
CA GLY A 269 1.78 21.24 9.21
C GLY A 269 0.40 21.78 8.80
N SER A 270 0.31 23.10 8.67
CA SER A 270 -0.95 23.81 8.43
C SER A 270 -1.26 24.08 6.95
N ASP A 271 -0.41 23.64 6.03
CA ASP A 271 -0.59 23.84 4.59
C ASP A 271 -1.21 22.60 3.94
N TRP A 272 -2.37 22.77 3.29
CA TRP A 272 -3.08 21.72 2.59
C TRP A 272 -2.24 21.04 1.49
N ALA A 273 -1.31 21.76 0.86
CA ALA A 273 -0.45 21.20 -0.19
C ALA A 273 0.37 20.00 0.32
N ALA A 274 0.69 19.95 1.62
CA ALA A 274 1.37 18.82 2.24
C ALA A 274 0.48 17.57 2.38
N TYR A 275 -0.84 17.74 2.37
CA TYR A 275 -1.84 16.68 2.56
C TYR A 275 -2.39 16.15 1.24
N GLU A 276 -2.61 17.01 0.24
CA GLU A 276 -3.38 16.68 -0.97
C GLU A 276 -2.94 15.36 -1.61
N ARG A 277 -1.63 15.18 -1.77
CA ARG A 277 -1.08 13.96 -2.36
C ARG A 277 -1.13 12.72 -1.45
N ARG A 278 -1.10 12.91 -0.13
CA ARG A 278 -1.09 11.84 0.89
C ARG A 278 -2.48 11.39 1.29
N TYR A 279 -3.47 12.29 1.21
CA TYR A 279 -4.87 12.02 1.51
C TYR A 279 -5.71 11.79 0.25
N GLU A 280 -5.15 12.05 -0.93
CA GLU A 280 -5.72 11.76 -2.26
C GLU A 280 -7.24 12.04 -2.38
N PRO A 281 -7.65 13.33 -2.40
CA PRO A 281 -9.06 13.70 -2.53
C PRO A 281 -9.72 13.09 -3.76
N LYS A 282 -10.93 12.57 -3.56
CA LYS A 282 -11.79 11.98 -4.59
C LYS A 282 -12.97 12.88 -4.96
N THR A 283 -13.16 13.94 -4.18
CA THR A 283 -14.13 15.01 -4.39
C THR A 283 -13.39 16.35 -4.31
N GLY A 284 -14.06 17.44 -4.71
CA GLY A 284 -13.52 18.79 -4.50
C GLY A 284 -13.25 19.06 -3.01
N VAL A 285 -12.22 19.87 -2.76
CA VAL A 285 -11.80 20.29 -1.42
C VAL A 285 -12.01 21.79 -1.31
N ASP A 286 -12.83 22.23 -0.35
CA ASP A 286 -12.90 23.64 0.03
C ASP A 286 -11.98 23.93 1.22
N SER A 287 -11.77 25.22 1.52
CA SER A 287 -10.86 25.64 2.59
C SER A 287 -11.28 25.11 3.96
N ALA A 288 -12.59 25.08 4.26
CA ALA A 288 -13.10 24.61 5.54
C ALA A 288 -12.90 23.10 5.71
N ASP A 289 -13.10 22.32 4.65
CA ASP A 289 -12.87 20.88 4.65
C ASP A 289 -11.36 20.57 4.76
N ALA A 290 -10.49 21.34 4.10
CA ALA A 290 -9.03 21.22 4.25
C ALA A 290 -8.58 21.53 5.68
N GLU A 291 -9.03 22.65 6.24
CA GLU A 291 -8.78 23.03 7.64
C GLU A 291 -9.26 21.96 8.61
N ARG A 292 -10.40 21.32 8.32
CA ARG A 292 -10.95 20.26 9.16
C ARG A 292 -10.06 19.00 9.19
N VAL A 293 -9.47 18.63 8.07
CA VAL A 293 -8.49 17.52 8.00
C VAL A 293 -7.24 17.86 8.79
N ILE A 294 -6.69 19.06 8.56
CA ILE A 294 -5.48 19.57 9.25
C ILE A 294 -5.71 19.62 10.77
N ALA A 295 -6.88 20.10 11.20
CA ALA A 295 -7.21 20.19 12.62
C ALA A 295 -7.36 18.80 13.26
N LEU A 296 -7.94 17.81 12.57
CA LEU A 296 -8.00 16.43 13.06
C LEU A 296 -6.59 15.85 13.24
N THR A 297 -5.74 15.93 12.20
CA THR A 297 -4.39 15.36 12.27
C THR A 297 -3.55 16.06 13.33
N ARG A 298 -3.69 17.38 13.49
CA ARG A 298 -3.05 18.12 14.57
C ARG A 298 -3.54 17.68 15.94
N LEU A 299 -4.85 17.54 16.14
CA LEU A 299 -5.43 17.07 17.41
C LEU A 299 -4.87 15.70 17.79
N VAL A 300 -4.80 14.76 16.84
CA VAL A 300 -4.29 13.40 17.07
C VAL A 300 -2.81 13.42 17.50
N ASN A 301 -1.98 14.27 16.88
CA ASN A 301 -0.54 14.19 17.02
C ASN A 301 0.09 15.18 18.01
N GLU A 302 -0.51 16.36 18.22
CA GLU A 302 0.10 17.44 19.00
C GLU A 302 -0.68 17.84 20.26
N ALA A 303 -1.99 17.56 20.34
CA ALA A 303 -2.77 17.97 21.50
C ALA A 303 -2.42 17.15 22.75
N ASP A 304 -2.51 17.76 23.93
CA ASP A 304 -2.42 17.03 25.20
C ASP A 304 -3.60 16.04 25.38
N GLU A 305 -3.48 15.15 26.35
CA GLU A 305 -4.46 14.06 26.54
C GLU A 305 -5.84 14.52 26.99
N ASN A 306 -5.95 15.64 27.69
CA ASN A 306 -7.26 16.17 28.09
C ASN A 306 -7.95 16.79 26.89
N THR A 307 -7.23 17.65 26.15
CA THR A 307 -7.74 18.28 24.92
C THR A 307 -8.18 17.24 23.89
N PHE A 308 -7.37 16.20 23.65
CA PHE A 308 -7.74 15.13 22.73
C PHE A 308 -9.00 14.40 23.17
N ARG A 309 -9.06 13.98 24.44
CA ARG A 309 -10.21 13.24 24.99
C ARG A 309 -11.50 14.04 24.86
N GLU A 310 -11.46 15.34 25.11
CA GLU A 310 -12.62 16.21 25.04
C GLU A 310 -13.06 16.48 23.60
N GLN A 311 -12.11 16.65 22.68
CA GLN A 311 -12.41 17.15 21.34
C GLN A 311 -12.55 16.05 20.28
N ILE A 312 -11.97 14.87 20.44
CA ILE A 312 -11.89 13.86 19.37
C ILE A 312 -13.27 13.44 18.84
N GLY A 313 -14.27 13.35 19.71
CA GLY A 313 -15.66 13.01 19.33
C GLY A 313 -16.36 14.08 18.47
N SER A 314 -15.82 15.30 18.43
CA SER A 314 -16.29 16.33 17.52
C SER A 314 -15.73 16.15 16.10
N PHE A 315 -14.58 15.47 15.94
CA PHE A 315 -13.95 15.22 14.65
C PHE A 315 -14.28 13.84 14.08
N ILE A 316 -14.37 12.81 14.90
CA ILE A 316 -14.60 11.43 14.47
C ILE A 316 -15.87 10.91 15.14
N ASP A 317 -16.64 10.13 14.39
CA ASP A 317 -17.70 9.30 14.97
C ASP A 317 -17.05 8.11 15.67
N THR A 318 -16.90 8.19 17.01
CA THR A 318 -16.10 7.23 17.78
C THR A 318 -16.64 5.81 17.71
N ASP A 319 -17.97 5.63 17.70
CA ASP A 319 -18.56 4.30 17.60
C ASP A 319 -18.32 3.68 16.23
N GLN A 320 -18.47 4.48 15.15
CA GLN A 320 -18.17 4.03 13.80
C GLN A 320 -16.69 3.68 13.62
N CYS A 321 -15.80 4.52 14.17
CA CYS A 321 -14.35 4.31 14.14
C CYS A 321 -13.94 3.05 14.89
N LEU A 322 -14.40 2.87 16.13
CA LEU A 322 -14.09 1.69 16.93
C LEU A 322 -14.63 0.41 16.28
N ARG A 323 -15.84 0.45 15.71
CA ARG A 323 -16.38 -0.71 14.98
C ARG A 323 -15.57 -1.01 13.71
N PHE A 324 -15.15 0.01 12.97
CA PHE A 324 -14.29 -0.16 11.79
C PHE A 324 -12.99 -0.88 12.16
N PHE A 325 -12.30 -0.41 13.20
CA PHE A 325 -11.06 -1.04 13.65
C PHE A 325 -11.28 -2.43 14.25
N ALA A 326 -12.39 -2.66 14.96
CA ALA A 326 -12.72 -3.99 15.48
C ALA A 326 -12.94 -4.99 14.34
N VAL A 327 -13.59 -4.57 13.25
CA VAL A 327 -13.74 -5.42 12.05
C VAL A 327 -12.38 -5.70 11.38
N GLN A 328 -11.51 -4.69 11.24
CA GLN A 328 -10.14 -4.93 10.74
C GLN A 328 -9.37 -5.92 11.64
N THR A 329 -9.58 -5.86 12.96
CA THR A 329 -8.94 -6.76 13.94
C THR A 329 -9.46 -8.19 13.88
N VAL A 330 -10.77 -8.43 13.74
CA VAL A 330 -11.28 -9.81 13.60
C VAL A 330 -10.86 -10.41 12.26
N LEU A 331 -10.73 -9.59 11.22
CA LEU A 331 -10.18 -10.01 9.93
C LEU A 331 -8.65 -10.15 9.93
N ALA A 332 -7.96 -9.73 10.99
CA ALA A 332 -6.50 -9.60 11.03
C ALA A 332 -5.94 -8.90 9.77
N ASN A 333 -6.56 -7.80 9.36
CA ASN A 333 -6.15 -7.06 8.16
C ASN A 333 -5.00 -6.11 8.48
N MET A 334 -3.77 -6.54 8.23
CA MET A 334 -2.59 -5.72 8.52
C MET A 334 -2.16 -4.84 7.34
N ASP A 335 -2.67 -5.06 6.12
CA ASP A 335 -2.53 -4.07 5.05
C ASP A 335 -3.59 -2.98 5.17
N SER A 336 -3.63 -2.32 6.32
CA SER A 336 -4.71 -1.43 6.72
C SER A 336 -4.24 -0.34 7.68
N PRO A 337 -5.12 0.56 8.15
CA PRO A 337 -4.77 1.56 9.15
C PRO A 337 -4.32 0.97 10.50
N LEU A 338 -4.46 -0.35 10.73
CA LEU A 338 -3.87 -1.01 11.90
C LEU A 338 -2.34 -1.04 11.85
N PHE A 339 -1.73 -1.13 10.66
CA PHE A 339 -0.29 -1.36 10.53
C PHE A 339 0.35 -0.54 9.40
N THR A 340 -0.08 -0.66 8.14
CA THR A 340 0.53 0.09 7.03
C THR A 340 0.07 1.54 6.92
N GLY A 341 -1.11 1.88 7.48
CA GLY A 341 -1.70 3.21 7.28
C GLY A 341 -2.34 3.38 5.90
N HIS A 342 -2.75 2.28 5.25
CA HIS A 342 -3.26 2.26 3.88
C HIS A 342 -4.65 1.59 3.77
N ASN A 343 -5.19 1.49 2.54
CA ASN A 343 -6.39 0.71 2.21
C ASN A 343 -7.67 1.08 2.97
N PHE A 344 -7.95 2.38 3.00
CA PHE A 344 -9.22 2.92 3.48
C PHE A 344 -9.56 4.22 2.78
N TYR A 345 -10.83 4.61 2.84
CA TYR A 345 -11.25 5.99 2.61
C TYR A 345 -11.59 6.66 3.94
N LEU A 346 -11.36 7.96 3.98
CA LEU A 346 -11.79 8.84 5.06
C LEU A 346 -12.83 9.80 4.49
N TYR A 347 -14.05 9.76 5.02
CA TYR A 347 -15.17 10.57 4.52
C TYR A 347 -15.59 11.60 5.57
N LEU A 348 -15.38 12.88 5.28
CA LEU A 348 -15.92 13.98 6.07
C LEU A 348 -17.37 14.21 5.69
N ARG A 349 -18.27 13.85 6.59
CA ARG A 349 -19.69 14.02 6.35
C ARG A 349 -20.09 15.49 6.37
N PRO A 350 -20.95 15.94 5.42
CA PRO A 350 -21.34 17.35 5.33
C PRO A 350 -22.28 17.80 6.47
N ASP A 351 -23.03 16.87 7.08
CA ASP A 351 -24.05 17.16 8.09
C ASP A 351 -23.46 17.33 9.50
N SER A 352 -22.59 16.41 9.90
CA SER A 352 -22.01 16.33 11.24
C SER A 352 -20.60 16.90 11.30
N LYS A 353 -19.96 17.11 10.13
CA LYS A 353 -18.52 17.43 10.02
C LYS A 353 -17.63 16.47 10.81
N ARG A 354 -18.07 15.21 10.91
CA ARG A 354 -17.31 14.08 11.47
C ARG A 354 -16.80 13.16 10.37
N PHE A 355 -15.61 12.64 10.58
CA PHE A 355 -14.97 11.68 9.70
C PHE A 355 -15.44 10.25 9.97
N TRP A 356 -15.68 9.52 8.89
CA TRP A 356 -16.01 8.10 8.87
C TRP A 356 -14.96 7.33 8.07
N PHE A 357 -14.64 6.11 8.55
CA PHE A 357 -13.73 5.20 7.86
C PHE A 357 -14.50 4.22 6.96
N ILE A 358 -14.03 3.98 5.74
CA ILE A 358 -14.63 3.04 4.79
C ILE A 358 -13.52 2.09 4.32
N PRO A 359 -13.72 0.76 4.35
CA PRO A 359 -12.68 -0.20 3.99
C PRO A 359 -12.42 -0.21 2.48
N TRP A 360 -11.19 -0.53 2.10
CA TRP A 360 -10.78 -0.73 0.72
C TRP A 360 -9.73 -1.84 0.64
N ASP A 361 -9.57 -2.46 -0.54
CA ASP A 361 -8.52 -3.44 -0.87
C ASP A 361 -8.35 -4.54 0.20
N LEU A 362 -9.34 -5.43 0.31
CA LEU A 362 -9.41 -6.43 1.38
C LEU A 362 -8.83 -7.80 0.98
N ASN A 363 -7.97 -7.86 -0.03
CA ASN A 363 -7.35 -9.11 -0.51
C ASN A 363 -6.28 -9.68 0.45
N GLU A 364 -5.74 -8.86 1.36
CA GLU A 364 -4.75 -9.23 2.38
C GLU A 364 -5.38 -9.54 3.77
N THR A 365 -6.71 -9.60 3.83
CA THR A 365 -7.45 -10.01 5.05
C THR A 365 -7.26 -11.49 5.39
N PHE A 366 -7.79 -11.91 6.55
CA PHE A 366 -7.71 -13.26 7.10
C PHE A 366 -6.28 -13.72 7.33
N GLY A 367 -5.48 -12.86 7.97
CA GLY A 367 -4.07 -13.14 8.28
C GLY A 367 -3.19 -13.29 7.03
N GLY A 368 -3.56 -12.60 5.95
CA GLY A 368 -2.93 -12.73 4.64
C GLY A 368 -1.65 -11.92 4.47
N PHE A 369 -1.42 -10.92 5.32
CA PHE A 369 -0.39 -9.91 5.08
C PHE A 369 0.98 -10.33 5.60
N ILE A 370 1.89 -10.66 4.69
CA ILE A 370 3.22 -11.22 5.00
C ILE A 370 4.07 -10.27 5.88
N GLY A 371 3.85 -8.95 5.79
CA GLY A 371 4.64 -7.95 6.53
C GLY A 371 4.38 -7.90 8.04
N ALA A 372 3.33 -8.54 8.54
CA ALA A 372 2.89 -8.42 9.94
C ALA A 372 3.01 -9.73 10.73
N GLY A 373 3.97 -10.59 10.37
CA GLY A 373 4.26 -11.84 11.08
C GLY A 373 3.66 -13.08 10.39
N ALA A 374 3.96 -14.24 10.96
CA ALA A 374 3.48 -15.52 10.45
C ALA A 374 1.95 -15.64 10.54
N PRO A 375 1.30 -16.46 9.69
CA PRO A 375 -0.15 -16.64 9.73
C PRO A 375 -0.69 -17.02 11.13
N GLU A 376 0.03 -17.83 11.89
CA GLU A 376 -0.32 -18.23 13.26
C GLU A 376 -0.34 -17.03 14.22
N GLN A 377 0.62 -16.12 14.07
CA GLN A 377 0.69 -14.89 14.86
C GLN A 377 -0.51 -13.98 14.53
N GLN A 378 -0.85 -13.84 13.25
CA GLN A 378 -1.98 -13.02 12.82
C GLN A 378 -3.34 -13.61 13.21
N VAL A 379 -3.48 -14.94 13.18
CA VAL A 379 -4.64 -15.62 13.79
C VAL A 379 -4.78 -15.24 15.27
N ASN A 380 -3.65 -15.12 15.96
CA ASN A 380 -3.62 -14.72 17.37
C ASN A 380 -3.59 -13.21 17.62
N LEU A 381 -3.82 -12.34 16.61
CA LEU A 381 -3.73 -10.88 16.76
C LEU A 381 -4.45 -10.36 18.01
N SER A 382 -3.79 -9.49 18.78
CA SER A 382 -4.33 -8.95 20.04
C SER A 382 -5.58 -8.12 19.80
N ILE A 383 -6.63 -8.34 20.60
CA ILE A 383 -7.84 -7.51 20.62
C ILE A 383 -7.69 -6.27 21.51
N SER A 384 -6.64 -6.23 22.34
CA SER A 384 -6.33 -5.10 23.22
C SER A 384 -5.39 -4.10 22.54
N GLN A 385 -4.44 -4.59 21.74
CA GLN A 385 -3.53 -3.77 20.95
C GLN A 385 -3.34 -4.39 19.54
N PRO A 386 -4.33 -4.25 18.63
CA PRO A 386 -4.29 -4.86 17.30
C PRO A 386 -3.41 -4.12 16.28
N TYR A 387 -2.65 -3.13 16.72
CA TYR A 387 -1.92 -2.19 15.87
C TYR A 387 -0.46 -2.11 16.27
N ALA A 388 0.39 -1.72 15.31
CA ALA A 388 1.80 -1.50 15.58
C ALA A 388 2.02 -0.23 16.43
N PRO A 389 3.03 -0.21 17.31
CA PRO A 389 3.46 1.01 17.99
C PRO A 389 3.67 2.16 16.99
N GLY A 390 3.31 3.38 17.40
CA GLY A 390 3.33 4.57 16.55
C GLY A 390 1.99 4.89 15.89
N ASN A 391 0.96 4.05 16.06
CA ASN A 391 -0.40 4.36 15.64
C ASN A 391 -1.09 5.32 16.62
N ARG A 392 -0.71 6.61 16.55
CA ARG A 392 -1.14 7.65 17.49
C ARG A 392 -2.65 7.71 17.70
N LEU A 393 -3.45 7.58 16.63
CA LEU A 393 -4.91 7.60 16.74
C LEU A 393 -5.42 6.49 17.67
N LEU A 394 -5.04 5.23 17.42
CA LEU A 394 -5.53 4.09 18.20
C LEU A 394 -4.94 4.05 19.60
N GLU A 395 -3.66 4.39 19.76
CA GLU A 395 -3.00 4.51 21.06
C GLU A 395 -3.79 5.43 22.00
N ARG A 396 -4.17 6.61 21.50
CA ARG A 396 -4.87 7.61 22.31
C ARG A 396 -6.35 7.29 22.50
N LEU A 397 -7.03 6.75 21.48
CA LEU A 397 -8.42 6.29 21.62
C LEU A 397 -8.53 5.18 22.66
N LEU A 398 -7.64 4.17 22.63
CA LEU A 398 -7.70 3.05 23.58
C LEU A 398 -7.08 3.37 24.95
N ALA A 399 -6.37 4.49 25.09
CA ALA A 399 -6.01 5.05 26.40
C ALA A 399 -7.22 5.63 27.16
N ILE A 400 -8.33 5.93 26.48
CA ILE A 400 -9.57 6.40 27.10
C ILE A 400 -10.35 5.17 27.62
N PRO A 401 -10.54 5.00 28.95
CA PRO A 401 -11.12 3.77 29.51
C PRO A 401 -12.50 3.40 28.95
N ALA A 402 -13.37 4.40 28.73
CA ALA A 402 -14.69 4.18 28.17
C ALA A 402 -14.64 3.65 26.72
N LEU A 403 -13.74 4.21 25.89
CA LEU A 403 -13.58 3.78 24.50
C LEU A 403 -12.90 2.41 24.41
N ARG A 404 -11.93 2.12 25.28
CA ARG A 404 -11.34 0.78 25.40
C ARG A 404 -12.37 -0.28 25.75
N THR A 405 -13.27 0.02 26.70
CA THR A 405 -14.38 -0.88 27.05
C THR A 405 -15.33 -1.07 25.87
N SER A 406 -15.72 0.01 25.18
CA SER A 406 -16.57 -0.07 23.98
C SER A 406 -15.90 -0.91 22.87
N PHE A 407 -14.60 -0.72 22.64
CA PHE A 407 -13.83 -1.49 21.67
C PHE A 407 -13.83 -2.98 22.02
N ARG A 408 -13.58 -3.33 23.29
CA ARG A 408 -13.65 -4.73 23.74
C ARG A 408 -15.04 -5.34 23.53
N GLN A 409 -16.10 -4.57 23.79
CA GLN A 409 -17.49 -5.00 23.57
C GLN A 409 -17.82 -5.23 22.10
N GLN A 410 -17.17 -4.52 21.16
CA GLN A 410 -17.35 -4.80 19.73
C GLN A 410 -17.01 -6.26 19.40
N PHE A 411 -15.98 -6.85 20.00
CA PHE A 411 -15.61 -8.25 19.71
C PHE A 411 -16.68 -9.25 20.16
N VAL A 412 -17.29 -9.03 21.33
CA VAL A 412 -18.41 -9.86 21.82
C VAL A 412 -19.57 -9.78 20.83
N TRP A 413 -19.93 -8.56 20.41
CA TRP A 413 -21.00 -8.34 19.43
C TRP A 413 -20.67 -8.94 18.07
N LEU A 414 -19.46 -8.75 17.55
CA LEU A 414 -19.01 -9.27 16.27
C LEU A 414 -19.06 -10.80 16.23
N LEU A 415 -18.56 -11.49 17.26
CA LEU A 415 -18.61 -12.96 17.33
C LEU A 415 -20.05 -13.51 17.37
N ALA A 416 -20.99 -12.76 17.94
CA ALA A 416 -22.41 -13.13 17.96
C ALA A 416 -23.15 -12.77 16.66
N THR A 417 -22.64 -11.78 15.92
CA THR A 417 -23.30 -11.19 14.75
C THR A 417 -22.40 -11.27 13.52
N ALA A 418 -21.73 -10.20 13.11
CA ALA A 418 -21.06 -10.01 11.82
C ALA A 418 -19.92 -10.99 11.52
N PHE A 419 -19.23 -11.48 12.55
CA PHE A 419 -18.12 -12.44 12.48
C PHE A 419 -18.51 -13.77 13.16
N LYS A 420 -19.77 -14.17 13.02
CA LYS A 420 -20.29 -15.44 13.57
C LYS A 420 -19.74 -16.63 12.77
N GLN A 421 -19.08 -17.56 13.48
CA GLN A 421 -18.35 -18.68 12.89
C GLN A 421 -19.18 -19.50 11.91
N GLU A 422 -20.39 -19.91 12.31
CA GLU A 422 -21.23 -20.79 11.49
C GLU A 422 -21.63 -20.11 10.17
N ARG A 423 -21.93 -18.80 10.22
CA ARG A 423 -22.28 -18.05 9.02
C ARG A 423 -21.07 -17.84 8.11
N LEU A 424 -19.90 -17.51 8.68
CA LEU A 424 -18.68 -17.34 7.89
C LEU A 424 -18.29 -18.63 7.15
N LEU A 425 -18.43 -19.78 7.79
CA LEU A 425 -18.16 -21.08 7.16
C LEU A 425 -19.19 -21.42 6.08
N ALA A 426 -20.47 -21.08 6.31
CA ALA A 426 -21.52 -21.25 5.29
C ALA A 426 -21.29 -20.33 4.08
N ASP A 427 -20.97 -19.04 4.31
CA ASP A 427 -20.64 -18.08 3.26
C ASP A 427 -19.40 -18.54 2.48
N LEU A 428 -18.35 -19.00 3.16
CA LEU A 428 -17.14 -19.56 2.55
C LEU A 428 -17.47 -20.75 1.62
N ALA A 429 -18.26 -21.72 2.10
CA ALA A 429 -18.65 -22.88 1.30
C ALA A 429 -19.50 -22.48 0.08
N ALA A 430 -20.45 -21.56 0.27
CA ALA A 430 -21.31 -21.07 -0.81
C ALA A 430 -20.53 -20.32 -1.89
N ILE A 431 -19.60 -19.44 -1.49
CA ILE A 431 -18.74 -18.73 -2.43
C ILE A 431 -17.85 -19.74 -3.17
N HIS A 432 -17.19 -20.64 -2.44
CA HIS A 432 -16.30 -21.64 -3.03
C HIS A 432 -17.03 -22.46 -4.10
N ALA A 433 -18.22 -22.98 -3.78
CA ALA A 433 -19.04 -23.74 -4.74
C ALA A 433 -19.41 -22.91 -5.98
N ALA A 434 -19.76 -21.64 -5.80
CA ALA A 434 -20.13 -20.75 -6.91
C ALA A 434 -18.94 -20.47 -7.85
N ILE A 435 -17.75 -20.26 -7.30
CA ILE A 435 -16.59 -19.83 -8.08
C ILE A 435 -15.69 -20.97 -8.54
N GLN A 436 -15.78 -22.17 -7.94
CA GLN A 436 -14.89 -23.29 -8.20
C GLN A 436 -14.73 -23.60 -9.70
N PRO A 437 -15.79 -23.68 -10.53
CA PRO A 437 -15.62 -23.93 -11.96
C PRO A 437 -14.71 -22.90 -12.64
N ALA A 438 -14.89 -21.62 -12.29
CA ALA A 438 -14.07 -20.55 -12.85
C ALA A 438 -12.65 -20.48 -12.26
N ALA A 439 -12.52 -20.71 -10.96
CA ALA A 439 -11.25 -20.67 -10.26
C ALA A 439 -10.32 -21.81 -10.69
N LEU A 440 -10.86 -23.00 -11.01
CA LEU A 440 -10.05 -24.15 -11.47
C LEU A 440 -9.56 -24.02 -12.92
N GLU A 441 -10.24 -23.23 -13.74
CA GLU A 441 -9.74 -22.86 -15.08
C GLU A 441 -8.69 -21.74 -15.01
N ASP A 442 -8.59 -21.03 -13.88
CA ASP A 442 -7.66 -19.94 -13.67
C ASP A 442 -6.24 -20.47 -13.40
N GLN A 443 -5.28 -20.07 -14.24
CA GLN A 443 -3.92 -20.60 -14.18
C GLN A 443 -3.05 -19.96 -13.09
N LEU A 444 -3.54 -18.94 -12.39
CA LEU A 444 -2.74 -18.20 -11.40
C LEU A 444 -2.62 -18.95 -10.08
N VAL A 445 -3.68 -19.64 -9.64
CA VAL A 445 -3.74 -20.30 -8.33
C VAL A 445 -3.75 -21.82 -8.50
N PRO A 446 -2.80 -22.56 -7.89
CA PRO A 446 -2.83 -24.02 -7.94
C PRO A 446 -4.12 -24.60 -7.34
N ARG A 447 -4.74 -25.57 -8.03
CA ARG A 447 -5.97 -26.24 -7.58
C ARG A 447 -5.92 -26.69 -6.12
N ALA A 448 -4.86 -27.38 -5.72
CA ALA A 448 -4.72 -27.88 -4.36
C ALA A 448 -4.77 -26.74 -3.32
N GLN A 449 -4.15 -25.60 -3.62
CA GLN A 449 -4.12 -24.44 -2.73
C GLN A 449 -5.50 -23.76 -2.63
N PHE A 450 -6.24 -23.70 -3.75
CA PHE A 450 -7.62 -23.19 -3.75
C PHE A 450 -8.52 -24.07 -2.88
N GLU A 451 -8.52 -25.39 -3.10
CA GLU A 451 -9.35 -26.35 -2.36
C GLU A 451 -8.99 -26.45 -0.86
N GLU A 452 -7.72 -26.23 -0.51
CA GLU A 452 -7.25 -26.20 0.89
C GLU A 452 -7.95 -25.11 1.71
N ASN A 453 -8.34 -23.98 1.09
CA ASN A 453 -9.02 -22.89 1.79
C ASN A 453 -10.38 -23.29 2.36
N LEU A 454 -11.04 -24.30 1.79
CA LEU A 454 -12.31 -24.84 2.27
C LEU A 454 -12.13 -26.07 3.18
N THR A 455 -11.02 -26.82 3.05
CA THR A 455 -10.87 -28.13 3.69
C THR A 455 -10.00 -28.13 4.93
N ALA A 456 -8.99 -27.26 5.01
CA ALA A 456 -8.08 -27.23 6.15
C ALA A 456 -8.78 -26.71 7.43
N GLU A 457 -8.77 -27.54 8.48
CA GLU A 457 -9.37 -27.24 9.79
C GLU A 457 -8.40 -26.51 10.74
N SER A 458 -7.10 -26.64 10.50
CA SER A 458 -6.05 -26.02 11.31
C SER A 458 -4.94 -25.48 10.41
N LEU A 459 -4.21 -24.49 10.91
CA LEU A 459 -2.94 -24.11 10.28
C LEU A 459 -2.00 -25.31 10.41
N SER A 460 -1.53 -25.86 9.29
CA SER A 460 -0.45 -26.83 9.37
C SER A 460 0.81 -26.09 9.82
N ALA A 461 1.59 -26.68 10.73
CA ALA A 461 2.96 -26.22 10.94
C ALA A 461 3.65 -26.34 9.58
N ALA A 462 3.85 -25.21 8.89
CA ALA A 462 4.34 -25.19 7.52
C ALA A 462 5.54 -26.15 7.40
N ARG A 463 5.36 -27.27 6.68
CA ARG A 463 6.52 -28.05 6.26
C ARG A 463 7.35 -27.10 5.39
N PRO A 464 8.67 -26.97 5.64
CA PRO A 464 9.51 -26.32 4.65
C PRO A 464 9.31 -27.08 3.35
N THR A 465 8.97 -26.36 2.28
CA THR A 465 8.83 -26.93 0.94
C THR A 465 10.23 -27.31 0.43
N SER A 466 10.80 -28.39 0.96
CA SER A 466 11.78 -29.18 0.23
C SER A 466 10.99 -30.12 -0.68
N GLY A 467 10.82 -29.72 -1.93
CA GLY A 467 10.45 -30.66 -2.98
C GLY A 467 11.49 -31.79 -3.06
N PRO A 468 11.13 -32.98 -3.56
CA PRO A 468 12.03 -34.12 -3.59
C PRO A 468 13.19 -33.81 -4.52
N SER A 469 14.40 -33.70 -3.96
CA SER A 469 15.64 -33.76 -4.70
C SER A 469 15.78 -35.18 -5.25
N ALA A 470 15.41 -35.39 -6.51
CA ALA A 470 15.94 -36.51 -7.27
C ALA A 470 17.44 -36.26 -7.48
N GLU A 471 18.23 -37.10 -6.82
CA GLU A 471 19.64 -37.46 -7.06
C GLU A 471 20.59 -36.43 -7.70
N GLY A 472 21.58 -36.01 -6.90
CA GLY A 472 22.98 -35.96 -7.32
C GLY A 472 23.36 -35.01 -8.46
N GLY A 473 23.32 -33.70 -8.24
CA GLY A 473 24.03 -32.74 -9.09
C GLY A 473 24.20 -31.38 -8.42
N PRO A 474 25.35 -30.69 -8.59
CA PRO A 474 25.53 -29.36 -8.02
C PRO A 474 24.53 -28.37 -8.63
N PRO A 475 24.07 -27.38 -7.86
CA PRO A 475 23.04 -26.45 -8.30
C PRO A 475 23.52 -25.62 -9.49
N ARG A 476 22.73 -25.60 -10.57
CA ARG A 476 22.98 -24.72 -11.72
C ARG A 476 22.68 -23.27 -11.35
N PRO A 477 23.59 -22.31 -11.63
CA PRO A 477 23.34 -20.90 -11.38
C PRO A 477 22.48 -20.33 -12.52
N GLY A 478 21.26 -19.87 -12.23
CA GLY A 478 20.45 -19.15 -13.21
C GLY A 478 18.94 -19.28 -13.06
N ARG A 479 18.39 -18.68 -12.01
CA ARG A 479 17.07 -18.02 -11.98
C ARG A 479 16.89 -17.40 -10.59
N PRO A 480 16.98 -16.07 -10.43
CA PRO A 480 16.52 -15.43 -9.20
C PRO A 480 14.99 -15.57 -9.17
N GLY A 481 14.47 -16.43 -8.30
CA GLY A 481 13.05 -16.39 -7.95
C GLY A 481 12.74 -15.00 -7.36
N LEU A 482 11.66 -14.37 -7.79
CA LEU A 482 11.21 -13.12 -7.18
C LEU A 482 10.95 -13.36 -5.67
N PRO A 483 11.58 -12.60 -4.77
CA PRO A 483 11.24 -12.65 -3.35
C PRO A 483 9.80 -12.15 -3.15
N GLY A 484 8.95 -12.95 -2.50
CA GLY A 484 7.66 -12.49 -1.95
C GLY A 484 6.37 -12.95 -2.64
N LEU A 485 6.44 -13.77 -3.70
CA LEU A 485 5.25 -14.30 -4.40
C LEU A 485 4.73 -15.65 -3.88
N GLY A 486 5.18 -16.12 -2.71
CA GLY A 486 4.93 -17.50 -2.29
C GLY A 486 4.98 -17.84 -0.80
N ALA A 487 4.89 -16.87 0.12
CA ALA A 487 4.66 -17.23 1.52
C ALA A 487 3.20 -17.73 1.68
N PRO A 488 2.96 -18.91 2.28
CA PRO A 488 1.63 -19.47 2.37
C PRO A 488 0.74 -18.59 3.28
N LYS A 489 -0.37 -18.09 2.74
CA LYS A 489 -1.43 -17.49 3.54
C LYS A 489 -2.20 -18.58 4.26
N ALA A 490 -2.69 -18.30 5.46
CA ALA A 490 -3.56 -19.21 6.19
C ALA A 490 -4.76 -19.63 5.32
N PRO A 491 -5.06 -20.94 5.19
CA PRO A 491 -6.34 -21.38 4.62
C PRO A 491 -7.51 -20.71 5.33
N LEU A 492 -8.52 -20.23 4.58
CA LEU A 492 -9.61 -19.42 5.14
C LEU A 492 -10.38 -20.13 6.26
N LYS A 493 -10.73 -21.40 6.09
CA LYS A 493 -11.44 -22.17 7.12
C LYS A 493 -10.63 -22.29 8.41
N ALA A 494 -9.37 -22.69 8.32
CA ALA A 494 -8.45 -22.76 9.45
C ALA A 494 -8.29 -21.40 10.15
N PHE A 495 -8.17 -20.30 9.39
CA PHE A 495 -8.12 -18.96 9.97
C PHE A 495 -9.39 -18.64 10.76
N ILE A 496 -10.58 -18.87 10.18
CA ILE A 496 -11.86 -18.53 10.83
C ILE A 496 -11.99 -19.27 12.16
N LEU A 497 -11.72 -20.57 12.18
CA LEU A 497 -11.79 -21.40 13.38
C LEU A 497 -10.80 -20.94 14.45
N GLY A 498 -9.52 -20.79 14.07
CA GLY A 498 -8.46 -20.36 14.98
C GLY A 498 -8.69 -18.94 15.51
N ARG A 499 -9.20 -18.03 14.67
CA ARG A 499 -9.40 -16.62 15.04
C ARG A 499 -10.54 -16.45 16.01
N VAL A 500 -11.66 -17.15 15.81
CA VAL A 500 -12.79 -17.15 16.76
C VAL A 500 -12.35 -17.70 18.11
N ALA A 501 -11.59 -18.80 18.13
CA ALA A 501 -11.04 -19.38 19.36
C ALA A 501 -10.08 -18.41 20.07
N SER A 502 -9.16 -17.78 19.33
CA SER A 502 -8.22 -16.79 19.87
C SER A 502 -8.95 -15.61 20.52
N ILE A 503 -9.94 -15.02 19.83
CA ILE A 503 -10.68 -13.88 20.37
C ILE A 503 -11.44 -14.26 21.66
N ARG A 504 -12.07 -15.44 21.71
CA ARG A 504 -12.75 -15.93 22.94
C ARG A 504 -11.77 -16.07 24.10
N SER A 505 -10.63 -16.72 23.87
CA SER A 505 -9.58 -16.88 24.89
C SER A 505 -9.07 -15.52 25.42
N GLN A 506 -8.88 -14.53 24.54
CA GLN A 506 -8.50 -13.16 24.93
C GLN A 506 -9.63 -12.41 25.66
N LEU A 507 -10.90 -12.66 25.32
CA LEU A 507 -12.06 -12.11 26.02
C LEU A 507 -12.21 -12.67 27.44
N GLU A 508 -11.81 -13.93 27.64
CA GLU A 508 -11.79 -14.63 28.93
C GLU A 508 -10.53 -14.33 29.77
N GLY A 509 -9.55 -13.62 29.21
CA GLY A 509 -8.30 -13.29 29.90
C GLY A 509 -7.30 -14.46 29.97
N GLN A 510 -7.49 -15.50 29.17
CA GLN A 510 -6.60 -16.66 29.10
C GLN A 510 -5.42 -16.45 28.14
N ALA A 511 -5.48 -15.43 27.28
CA ALA A 511 -4.42 -15.07 26.34
C ALA A 511 -4.35 -13.54 26.14
N GLU A 512 -3.17 -13.01 25.86
CA GLU A 512 -2.96 -11.57 25.57
C GLU A 512 -3.06 -11.24 24.07
N GLY A 513 -2.84 -12.25 23.22
CA GLY A 513 -2.75 -12.13 21.78
C GLY A 513 -1.42 -11.55 21.29
N TYR A 514 -1.22 -11.60 19.98
CA TYR A 514 -0.05 -11.11 19.29
C TYR A 514 -0.18 -9.62 18.98
N VAL A 515 0.73 -8.80 19.50
CA VAL A 515 0.86 -7.40 19.09
C VAL A 515 1.75 -7.34 17.85
N PRO A 516 1.26 -6.82 16.72
CA PRO A 516 2.06 -6.71 15.52
C PRO A 516 3.20 -5.74 15.80
N ARG A 517 4.43 -6.19 15.61
CA ARG A 517 5.60 -5.31 15.73
C ARG A 517 5.95 -4.82 14.35
N GLY A 518 6.27 -3.53 14.24
CA GLY A 518 6.81 -2.97 13.02
C GLY A 518 7.97 -3.83 12.55
N ARG A 519 7.78 -4.48 11.40
CA ARG A 519 8.86 -5.03 10.62
C ARG A 519 8.96 -4.14 9.41
N GLY A 520 10.01 -3.33 9.34
CA GLY A 520 10.54 -2.98 8.02
C GLY A 520 10.70 -4.28 7.22
N PHE A 521 10.44 -4.22 5.91
CA PHE A 521 10.55 -5.35 4.99
C PHE A 521 11.95 -6.00 5.05
N GLY A 522 12.16 -6.90 6.01
CA GLY A 522 13.42 -7.59 6.30
C GLY A 522 13.20 -8.88 7.10
N PRO A 523 14.16 -9.81 7.09
CA PRO A 523 14.07 -11.10 7.78
C PRO A 523 14.02 -10.97 9.32
N PRO A 524 13.62 -12.04 10.05
CA PRO A 524 13.42 -11.99 11.50
C PRO A 524 14.71 -11.64 12.26
N GLY A 525 14.66 -10.64 13.14
CA GLY A 525 15.62 -10.55 14.25
C GLY A 525 16.38 -9.24 14.47
N ARG A 526 16.06 -8.11 13.81
CA ARG A 526 16.67 -6.80 14.14
C ARG A 526 15.62 -5.67 14.23
N PRO A 527 15.76 -4.72 15.17
CA PRO A 527 14.86 -3.58 15.33
C PRO A 527 14.92 -2.64 14.10
N GLU A 528 13.88 -1.83 13.94
CA GLU A 528 13.44 -1.14 12.70
C GLU A 528 14.52 -0.45 11.85
N PRO A 529 14.30 -0.31 10.52
CA PRO A 529 15.19 0.47 9.68
C PRO A 529 14.92 1.95 9.90
N GLY A 530 15.79 2.60 10.66
CA GLY A 530 15.96 4.05 10.62
C GLY A 530 16.44 4.53 9.23
N PRO A 531 16.80 5.81 9.11
CA PRO A 531 17.32 6.43 7.87
C PRO A 531 18.44 5.63 7.18
N GLY A 532 19.14 4.76 7.93
CA GLY A 532 20.14 3.82 7.44
C GLY A 532 19.68 2.86 6.33
N PHE A 533 18.39 2.57 6.15
CA PHE A 533 17.92 1.68 5.07
C PHE A 533 18.00 2.32 3.68
N LEU A 534 17.93 3.65 3.59
CA LEU A 534 18.17 4.39 2.34
C LEU A 534 19.67 4.49 2.01
N LEU A 535 20.51 4.41 3.03
CA LEU A 535 21.96 4.58 2.94
C LEU A 535 22.71 3.26 2.84
N ALA A 536 22.18 2.18 3.41
CA ALA A 536 22.81 0.87 3.43
C ALA A 536 23.22 0.40 2.03
N PRO A 537 22.41 0.53 0.94
CA PRO A 537 22.87 0.15 -0.39
C PRO A 537 24.01 1.02 -0.94
N ALA A 538 24.10 2.29 -0.54
CA ALA A 538 25.18 3.20 -0.96
C ALA A 538 26.46 2.96 -0.15
N VAL A 539 26.33 2.83 1.16
CA VAL A 539 27.42 2.52 2.10
C VAL A 539 27.99 1.13 1.83
N MET A 540 27.14 0.11 1.59
CA MET A 540 27.59 -1.25 1.27
C MET A 540 28.36 -1.29 -0.06
N ARG A 541 27.89 -0.59 -1.11
CA ARG A 541 28.62 -0.53 -2.39
C ARG A 541 29.96 0.22 -2.30
N ALA A 542 30.06 1.16 -1.37
CA ALA A 542 31.28 1.94 -1.18
C ALA A 542 32.26 1.27 -0.19
N ALA A 543 31.78 0.35 0.66
CA ALA A 543 32.57 -0.41 1.62
C ALA A 543 32.96 -1.83 1.16
N ASP A 544 32.22 -2.43 0.21
CA ASP A 544 32.54 -3.71 -0.43
C ASP A 544 33.71 -3.55 -1.42
N THR A 545 34.92 -3.38 -0.89
CA THR A 545 36.13 -3.14 -1.67
C THR A 545 36.57 -4.34 -2.50
N ASN A 546 36.17 -5.57 -2.11
CA ASN A 546 36.53 -6.79 -2.83
C ASN A 546 35.45 -7.25 -3.83
N SER A 547 34.28 -6.59 -3.83
CA SER A 547 33.13 -6.87 -4.70
C SER A 547 32.59 -8.30 -4.59
N ASP A 548 32.72 -8.93 -3.42
CA ASP A 548 32.20 -10.27 -3.16
C ASP A 548 30.71 -10.29 -2.82
N GLY A 549 30.09 -9.11 -2.74
CA GLY A 549 28.67 -8.93 -2.44
C GLY A 549 28.37 -8.95 -0.94
N THR A 550 29.39 -8.99 -0.09
CA THR A 550 29.33 -8.88 1.37
C THR A 550 30.31 -7.81 1.85
N VAL A 551 30.16 -7.35 3.10
CA VAL A 551 31.12 -6.40 3.71
C VAL A 551 31.58 -7.02 5.02
N SER A 552 32.85 -7.42 5.07
CA SER A 552 33.47 -7.90 6.30
C SER A 552 33.71 -6.76 7.29
N ALA A 553 33.90 -7.09 8.58
CA ALA A 553 34.20 -6.09 9.60
C ALA A 553 35.48 -5.28 9.28
N ALA A 554 36.46 -5.92 8.65
CA ALA A 554 37.71 -5.27 8.23
C ALA A 554 37.49 -4.29 7.06
N GLU A 555 36.65 -4.65 6.10
CA GLU A 555 36.30 -3.78 4.96
C GLU A 555 35.45 -2.59 5.40
N PHE A 556 34.50 -2.83 6.30
CA PHE A 556 33.70 -1.77 6.89
C PHE A 556 34.58 -0.77 7.65
N GLN A 557 35.47 -1.24 8.52
CA GLN A 557 36.40 -0.37 9.26
C GLN A 557 37.36 0.39 8.35
N SER A 558 37.84 -0.25 7.29
CA SER A 558 38.72 0.39 6.30
C SER A 558 37.99 1.49 5.52
N ALA A 559 36.75 1.26 5.12
CA ALA A 559 35.93 2.24 4.41
C ALA A 559 35.67 3.51 5.25
N TRP A 560 35.36 3.35 6.54
CA TRP A 560 35.13 4.47 7.45
C TRP A 560 36.41 5.23 7.81
N THR A 561 37.55 4.55 7.83
CA THR A 561 38.87 5.20 8.00
C THR A 561 39.14 6.14 6.82
N VAL A 562 38.93 5.67 5.60
CA VAL A 562 39.08 6.46 4.37
C VAL A 562 38.09 7.62 4.31
N TRP A 563 36.84 7.41 4.75
CA TRP A 563 35.84 8.47 4.78
C TRP A 563 36.10 9.51 5.87
N PHE A 564 36.56 9.10 7.05
CA PHE A 564 36.96 10.03 8.10
C PHE A 564 38.04 10.98 7.59
N ASP A 565 39.11 10.43 7.02
CA ASP A 565 40.22 11.22 6.50
C ASP A 565 39.78 12.12 5.31
N ARG A 566 38.78 11.70 4.53
CA ARG A 566 38.20 12.48 3.44
C ARG A 566 37.28 13.60 3.93
N TRP A 567 36.58 13.42 5.05
CA TRP A 567 35.59 14.38 5.58
C TRP A 567 36.21 15.36 6.57
N ASP A 568 37.35 15.03 7.17
CA ASP A 568 38.19 15.93 7.98
C ASP A 568 39.03 16.85 7.06
N VAL A 569 38.35 17.66 6.25
CA VAL A 569 38.97 18.48 5.19
C VAL A 569 39.97 19.51 5.75
N ASP A 570 39.78 19.94 6.99
CA ASP A 570 40.66 20.86 7.71
C ASP A 570 41.79 20.15 8.50
N GLN A 571 41.89 18.82 8.39
CA GLN A 571 42.89 18.00 9.10
C GLN A 571 42.91 18.22 10.62
N SER A 572 41.75 18.55 11.18
CA SER A 572 41.58 18.82 12.60
C SER A 572 41.67 17.56 13.47
N GLY A 573 41.66 16.39 12.84
CA GLY A 573 41.54 15.08 13.48
C GLY A 573 40.14 14.81 14.03
N ARG A 574 39.14 15.64 13.68
CA ARG A 574 37.81 15.70 14.33
C ARG A 574 36.68 15.95 13.34
N LEU A 575 35.58 15.19 13.49
CA LEU A 575 34.35 15.38 12.73
C LEU A 575 33.22 15.94 13.60
N ASP A 576 32.48 16.92 13.05
CA ASP A 576 31.25 17.47 13.61
C ASP A 576 30.03 17.11 12.74
N GLU A 577 28.82 17.40 13.23
CA GLU A 577 27.55 17.08 12.55
C GLU A 577 27.49 17.64 11.10
N ARG A 578 28.11 18.80 10.87
CA ARG A 578 28.11 19.45 9.56
C ARG A 578 29.06 18.76 8.59
N LYS A 579 30.28 18.44 9.02
CA LYS A 579 31.26 17.67 8.22
C LYS A 579 30.70 16.29 7.85
N LEU A 580 29.98 15.65 8.77
CA LEU A 580 29.30 14.38 8.53
C LEU A 580 28.17 14.51 7.50
N ALA A 581 27.31 15.52 7.64
CA ALA A 581 26.20 15.75 6.70
C ALA A 581 26.71 16.06 5.27
N ASP A 582 27.77 16.85 5.15
CA ASP A 582 28.39 17.19 3.87
C ASP A 582 29.12 15.99 3.25
N GLY A 583 29.78 15.16 4.07
CA GLY A 583 30.47 13.95 3.62
C GLY A 583 29.55 12.81 3.15
N LEU A 584 28.35 12.70 3.72
CA LEU A 584 27.35 11.69 3.37
C LEU A 584 26.55 12.05 2.11
N ARG A 585 26.52 13.33 1.75
CA ARG A 585 25.74 13.86 0.63
C ARG A 585 26.10 13.28 -0.75
N PRO A 586 27.39 13.08 -1.12
CA PRO A 586 27.77 12.51 -2.41
C PRO A 586 27.40 11.04 -2.56
N LEU A 587 27.33 10.28 -1.45
CA LEU A 587 26.95 8.86 -1.43
C LEU A 587 25.48 8.64 -1.86
N LEU A 588 24.69 9.70 -1.97
CA LEU A 588 23.26 9.67 -2.27
C LEU A 588 22.89 10.22 -3.66
N SER A 589 23.88 10.63 -4.44
CA SER A 589 23.66 11.05 -5.83
C SER A 589 23.95 9.88 -6.78
N PRO A 590 23.13 9.62 -7.82
CA PRO A 590 23.50 8.64 -8.84
C PRO A 590 24.76 9.10 -9.57
N PRO A 591 25.66 8.20 -10.01
CA PRO A 591 26.91 8.57 -10.64
C PRO A 591 26.64 9.30 -11.96
N LEU A 592 27.05 10.57 -12.03
CA LEU A 592 27.15 11.33 -13.26
C LEU A 592 28.44 10.92 -13.98
N GLY A 593 28.32 10.07 -15.00
CA GLY A 593 29.37 9.90 -16.02
C GLY A 593 30.60 9.10 -15.57
N ARG A 594 31.19 8.39 -16.53
CA ARG A 594 32.47 7.71 -16.37
C ARG A 594 33.58 8.75 -16.12
N GLU A 595 34.24 8.70 -14.97
CA GLU A 595 35.63 9.13 -14.88
C GLU A 595 36.52 7.93 -15.25
N GLY A 596 37.43 8.15 -16.19
CA GLY A 596 38.42 7.16 -16.62
C GLY A 596 39.45 6.89 -15.52
N PRO A 597 40.38 5.94 -15.74
CA PRO A 597 41.46 5.68 -14.80
C PRO A 597 42.33 6.95 -14.63
N PRO A 598 42.99 7.12 -13.47
CA PRO A 598 43.69 8.34 -13.12
C PRO A 598 44.82 8.66 -14.13
N PRO A 599 45.08 9.94 -14.46
CA PRO A 599 46.20 10.29 -15.32
C PRO A 599 47.52 10.00 -14.61
N GLY A 600 48.41 9.30 -15.32
CA GLY A 600 49.82 9.19 -14.95
C GLY A 600 50.52 10.55 -15.00
N GLU A 601 51.61 10.64 -14.24
CA GLU A 601 52.49 11.81 -14.11
C GLU A 601 52.85 12.47 -15.45
N PRO A 602 52.90 13.81 -15.54
CA PRO A 602 53.48 14.49 -16.69
C PRO A 602 55.01 14.56 -16.58
N PRO A 603 55.75 14.48 -17.71
CA PRO A 603 57.20 14.69 -17.74
C PRO A 603 57.54 16.18 -17.60
N PRO A 604 58.80 16.53 -17.26
CA PRO A 604 59.17 17.89 -16.89
C PRO A 604 59.48 18.78 -18.11
N GLY A 605 59.12 20.06 -17.98
CA GLY A 605 59.72 21.19 -18.70
C GLY A 605 59.04 21.58 -20.01
N LEU A 606 58.60 22.84 -20.09
CA LEU A 606 59.19 23.90 -20.93
C LEU A 606 58.35 25.18 -20.82
N ASP A 607 58.99 26.21 -20.25
CA ASP A 607 58.97 27.66 -20.53
C ASP A 607 57.63 28.42 -20.80
N GLY A 608 57.38 29.46 -19.97
CA GLY A 608 56.40 30.56 -20.23
C GLY A 608 56.91 31.61 -21.23
N PRO A 609 56.44 32.90 -21.27
CA PRO A 609 55.41 33.61 -20.47
C PRO A 609 54.43 34.58 -21.26
N GLU A 610 53.37 35.07 -20.56
CA GLU A 610 52.67 36.41 -20.56
C GLU A 610 52.04 37.11 -21.84
N PRO A 611 51.23 38.22 -21.75
CA PRO A 611 49.99 38.52 -20.96
C PRO A 611 48.88 39.31 -21.75
N ASP A 612 47.80 39.71 -21.03
CA ASP A 612 46.81 40.82 -21.26
C ASP A 612 45.55 40.71 -22.20
N ARG A 613 44.35 40.70 -21.59
CA ARG A 613 43.35 41.82 -21.59
C ARG A 613 42.04 41.50 -20.83
N PRO A 614 41.45 42.45 -20.09
CA PRO A 614 40.15 42.28 -19.42
C PRO A 614 38.95 42.79 -20.25
N LEU A 615 37.76 42.22 -20.02
CA LEU A 615 36.46 42.71 -20.50
C LEU A 615 35.55 43.10 -19.30
N PRO A 616 34.60 44.05 -19.48
CA PRO A 616 34.02 44.84 -18.40
C PRO A 616 32.79 44.16 -17.74
N PRO A 617 32.41 44.58 -16.51
CA PRO A 617 31.23 44.05 -15.83
C PRO A 617 29.93 44.68 -16.34
N GLN A 618 28.88 43.87 -16.51
CA GLN A 618 27.52 44.33 -16.78
C GLN A 618 26.74 44.54 -15.47
N GLU A 619 25.99 45.64 -15.40
CA GLU A 619 25.15 46.08 -14.26
C GLU A 619 23.81 45.32 -14.15
N PRO A 620 23.23 45.16 -12.95
CA PRO A 620 21.89 44.61 -12.74
C PRO A 620 20.77 45.67 -12.83
N PRO A 621 19.51 45.28 -13.11
CA PRO A 621 18.42 46.22 -13.42
C PRO A 621 17.79 46.93 -12.20
N LEU A 622 17.36 48.19 -12.42
CA LEU A 622 16.66 49.08 -11.49
C LEU A 622 15.14 48.84 -11.44
N ASP A 623 14.48 49.28 -10.36
CA ASP A 623 13.03 49.16 -10.16
C ASP A 623 12.20 50.27 -10.87
N ARG A 624 10.86 50.13 -10.83
CA ARG A 624 9.90 50.95 -11.60
C ARG A 624 9.75 52.42 -11.16
N ARG A 625 10.53 52.95 -10.22
CA ARG A 625 10.46 54.39 -9.87
C ARG A 625 11.81 55.11 -9.70
N GLY A 626 12.93 54.51 -10.08
CA GLY A 626 14.15 55.25 -10.42
C GLY A 626 14.83 56.03 -9.30
N GLU A 627 14.72 55.63 -8.03
CA GLU A 627 15.54 56.18 -6.93
C GLU A 627 16.21 55.09 -6.08
N PRO A 628 17.44 55.33 -5.55
CA PRO A 628 18.14 54.39 -4.68
C PRO A 628 17.68 54.53 -3.21
N PRO A 629 17.34 53.44 -2.49
CA PRO A 629 17.06 53.53 -1.06
C PRO A 629 18.36 53.65 -0.23
N LEU A 630 18.38 54.69 0.60
CA LEU A 630 19.42 55.06 1.58
C LEU A 630 19.72 53.95 2.60
N ALA A 631 21.02 53.80 2.90
CA ALA A 631 21.55 52.92 3.93
C ALA A 631 21.43 53.54 5.34
N LEU A 632 21.00 52.74 6.32
CA LEU A 632 21.31 52.93 7.74
C LEU A 632 22.02 51.68 8.26
N ASN A 633 23.30 51.88 8.61
CA ASN A 633 24.19 50.93 9.25
C ASN A 633 23.76 50.64 10.69
N GLY A 634 23.79 49.36 11.10
CA GLY A 634 23.55 48.95 12.48
C GLY A 634 23.69 47.45 12.73
N GLN A 635 24.92 46.94 12.61
CA GLN A 635 25.45 45.68 13.16
C GLN A 635 25.10 44.32 12.49
N ARG A 636 26.19 43.73 11.96
CA ARG A 636 26.50 42.36 11.52
C ARG A 636 26.08 41.29 12.55
N ALA A 637 25.76 40.04 12.20
CA ALA A 637 26.55 39.15 11.34
C ALA A 637 25.72 38.04 10.66
N ASP A 638 25.85 38.01 9.33
CA ASP A 638 26.17 36.88 8.46
C ASP A 638 25.61 35.47 8.75
N ARG A 639 24.54 35.10 8.02
CA ARG A 639 24.26 33.74 7.55
C ARG A 639 23.54 33.80 6.20
N THR A 640 24.23 34.19 5.13
CA THR A 640 23.86 33.80 3.77
C THR A 640 24.53 32.47 3.45
N GLY A 641 23.73 31.41 3.38
CA GLY A 641 24.15 30.09 2.95
C GLY A 641 23.03 29.45 2.15
N ASP A 642 22.73 30.03 0.98
CA ASP A 642 21.81 29.46 0.00
C ASP A 642 22.55 28.35 -0.77
N GLY A 643 22.86 27.27 -0.06
CA GLY A 643 23.27 26.00 -0.63
C GLY A 643 22.05 25.07 -0.74
N PRO A 644 22.06 24.04 -1.60
CA PRO A 644 20.92 23.16 -1.71
C PRO A 644 20.72 22.47 -0.36
N ARG A 645 19.56 22.64 0.26
CA ARG A 645 19.25 22.06 1.59
C ARG A 645 19.41 20.54 1.51
N PRO A 646 20.11 19.90 2.46
CA PRO A 646 20.27 18.46 2.47
C PRO A 646 18.91 17.77 2.46
N LEU A 647 18.80 16.69 1.68
CA LEU A 647 17.64 15.81 1.64
C LEU A 647 17.30 15.42 3.09
N GLY A 648 16.06 15.63 3.54
CA GLY A 648 15.63 15.36 4.93
C GLY A 648 16.15 14.05 5.56
N PRO A 649 16.23 12.92 4.82
CA PRO A 649 16.80 11.67 5.33
C PRO A 649 18.31 11.72 5.69
N VAL A 650 19.09 12.58 5.04
CA VAL A 650 20.56 12.72 5.22
C VAL A 650 20.86 13.44 6.50
N VAL A 651 20.08 14.48 6.79
CA VAL A 651 20.19 15.23 8.05
C VAL A 651 19.82 14.33 9.22
N VAL A 652 18.74 13.55 9.10
CA VAL A 652 18.34 12.64 10.17
C VAL A 652 19.39 11.54 10.37
N PHE A 653 19.94 10.96 9.30
CA PHE A 653 21.02 9.96 9.42
C PHE A 653 22.32 10.53 9.98
N ALA A 654 22.76 11.70 9.47
CA ALA A 654 23.97 12.36 9.97
C ALA A 654 23.83 12.69 11.45
N ARG A 655 22.63 13.13 11.88
CA ARG A 655 22.32 13.40 13.29
C ARG A 655 22.26 12.12 14.14
N ASP A 656 21.69 11.03 13.63
CA ASP A 656 21.65 9.75 14.36
C ASP A 656 23.05 9.14 14.49
N LEU A 657 23.89 9.27 13.46
CA LEU A 657 25.29 8.85 13.47
C LEU A 657 26.15 9.76 14.37
N ALA A 658 25.95 11.07 14.32
CA ALA A 658 26.57 12.04 15.21
C ALA A 658 26.22 11.73 16.67
N ARG A 659 24.97 11.41 16.97
CA ARG A 659 24.54 10.98 18.32
C ARG A 659 25.15 9.65 18.75
N ALA A 660 25.25 8.67 17.85
CA ALA A 660 25.89 7.39 18.15
C ALA A 660 27.40 7.55 18.41
N ALA A 661 28.04 8.53 17.75
CA ALA A 661 29.44 8.88 17.93
C ALA A 661 29.68 9.96 19.00
N ASP A 662 28.64 10.51 19.62
CA ASP A 662 28.71 11.62 20.58
C ASP A 662 29.31 12.92 20.00
N ALA A 663 29.14 13.13 18.68
CA ALA A 663 29.68 14.24 17.88
C ALA A 663 28.95 15.57 18.04
N ASP A 664 27.85 15.61 18.79
CA ASP A 664 27.08 16.85 19.07
C ASP A 664 27.81 17.79 20.05
N ARG A 665 28.99 17.38 20.57
CA ARG A 665 29.83 18.17 21.47
C ARG A 665 30.62 19.24 20.70
N ALA A 666 30.89 20.37 21.35
CA ALA A 666 31.59 21.51 20.74
C ALA A 666 32.99 21.18 20.17
N GLU A 667 33.61 20.10 20.63
CA GLU A 667 34.94 19.66 20.23
C GLU A 667 34.93 18.59 19.11
N GLY A 668 33.77 18.08 18.67
CA GLY A 668 33.68 16.96 17.71
C GLY A 668 34.30 15.65 18.24
N VAL A 669 34.35 14.62 17.40
CA VAL A 669 34.83 13.27 17.77
C VAL A 669 36.20 13.00 17.17
N SER A 670 37.16 12.51 17.98
CA SER A 670 38.47 12.11 17.47
C SER A 670 38.38 10.83 16.63
N ARG A 671 39.37 10.59 15.75
CA ARG A 671 39.43 9.39 14.90
C ARG A 671 39.32 8.06 15.66
N GLU A 672 39.93 7.97 16.83
CA GLU A 672 39.92 6.76 17.66
C GLU A 672 38.55 6.52 18.31
N GLU A 673 37.91 7.57 18.84
CA GLU A 673 36.55 7.53 19.38
C GLU A 673 35.52 7.21 18.29
N TRP A 674 35.73 7.76 17.10
CA TRP A 674 34.90 7.51 15.92
C TRP A 674 34.92 6.04 15.49
N LEU A 675 36.10 5.46 15.33
CA LEU A 675 36.25 4.06 14.93
C LEU A 675 35.66 3.10 15.99
N LYS A 676 35.77 3.46 17.27
CA LYS A 676 35.17 2.71 18.38
C LYS A 676 33.64 2.78 18.37
N ALA A 677 33.07 3.97 18.15
CA ALA A 677 31.62 4.17 18.09
C ALA A 677 30.98 3.49 16.88
N VAL A 678 31.60 3.58 15.70
CA VAL A 678 31.13 2.91 14.48
C VAL A 678 31.23 1.38 14.61
N GLY A 679 32.31 0.88 15.23
CA GLY A 679 32.46 -0.54 15.54
C GLY A 679 31.36 -1.05 16.49
N ALA A 680 31.00 -0.27 17.52
CA ALA A 680 29.93 -0.59 18.45
C ALA A 680 28.52 -0.45 17.85
N TRP A 681 28.33 0.41 16.85
CA TRP A 681 27.07 0.53 16.10
C TRP A 681 26.84 -0.64 15.14
N PHE A 682 27.92 -1.22 14.59
CA PHE A 682 27.86 -2.34 13.66
C PHE A 682 27.64 -3.70 14.35
N ALA A 683 28.24 -3.89 15.53
CA ALA A 683 28.07 -5.06 16.39
C ALA A 683 26.65 -5.13 16.97
#